data_AF-A0A662WUF4-F1
#
_entry.id   AF-A0A662WUF4-F1
#
_cell.length_a   1.000
_cell.length_b   1.000
_cell.length_c   1.000
_cell.angle_alpha   90.00
_cell.angle_beta   90.00
_cell.angle_gamma   90.00
#
_symmetry.space_group_name_H-M   'P 1'
#
loop_
_entity.id
_entity.type
_entity.pdbx_description
1 polymer ?
#
loop_
_entity_poly.entity_id
_entity_poly.type
_entity_poly.pdbx_seq_one_letter_code
_entity_poly.pdbx_strand_id
1 'polypeptide(L)'
;MRKEPVAPSALSAHRTTWVHMKALLWKNWTLKRRHPVATLFEIALPCIFVALLGALKHLVDDVDVPTGWSDDTTSVGSQGTTYNLYDPSGYSLAWMPQELPKWTQYETSVTGLLWYMARQSVVNGVRLTELSSADLQTCSAGVALYGLVDTNTSSDSSVPTECDGRVVPYKIAVVPDNTFTRQYFMQTMELWYPRVNLLNTSTSLQFASLSESVTFFDSEDALEEYVKGNDYGTSLENPHIYGGIVFDQYPSGDDIGSFSSIEYTLRLNSTKGHAGLMGLIPQTNGDPAPLNVLQKDIETDEYTRYTLTGFMTLQTLVTRFVTCMPEWDADSQTTTGECQRSQATSTVSAKLDERLLSSLENDAMITAALDTYSAAAGASSNMTFAQVMALMTNSTKEALLTPLRQAPQPYLGASVAPFPIDAFTSSPFYDDISDVFAIIFILSYLYMISRILVGFIQEKELRLREYMKILGMKERTIIATWYLTYLVIIFFSAVMQGLMGMVGLFANSSAIVIFLFFFLFGLSILGYGFLVSTLFSNSRTGAFIGMVLFFLMYFVSEAFTDSSPETSITWGCVLAPVALSFGVSTIADFEATGTGAGFDNLNSVNVNFRLSTALLMFAVDSVLYTLLGLYFDKVMPKEYGTSLKWYFPLSPTYWRSRKTTAFAAQTETPSDALLDNVALDVNPN
;
A
#
# COMPACT_ATOMS: atom_id res chain seq x y z
N MET A 1 -12.65 49.92 66.81
CA MET A 1 -11.60 49.06 66.19
C MET A 1 -12.28 47.91 65.46
N ARG A 2 -12.46 48.07 64.15
CA ARG A 2 -13.14 47.11 63.27
C ARG A 2 -12.08 46.11 62.78
N LYS A 3 -12.22 44.83 63.09
CA LYS A 3 -11.34 43.77 62.57
C LYS A 3 -11.53 43.69 61.05
N GLU A 4 -10.47 43.89 60.29
CA GLU A 4 -10.43 43.57 58.85
C GLU A 4 -10.49 42.05 58.65
N PRO A 5 -11.22 41.54 57.64
CA PRO A 5 -11.20 40.14 57.29
C PRO A 5 -9.90 39.82 56.54
N VAL A 6 -9.06 38.99 57.14
CA VAL A 6 -7.83 38.47 56.53
C VAL A 6 -8.19 37.59 55.34
N ALA A 7 -7.73 37.96 54.14
CA ALA A 7 -7.83 37.12 52.95
C ALA A 7 -6.97 35.84 53.14
N PRO A 8 -7.49 34.64 52.80
CA PRO A 8 -6.73 33.42 52.93
C PRO A 8 -5.48 33.45 52.04
N SER A 9 -4.32 33.15 52.62
CA SER A 9 -3.05 33.04 51.89
C SER A 9 -3.10 31.94 50.83
N ALA A 10 -2.35 32.08 49.72
CA ALA A 10 -2.28 31.09 48.64
C ALA A 10 -1.97 29.66 49.14
N LEU A 11 -1.21 29.55 50.24
CA LEU A 11 -0.91 28.29 50.93
C LEU A 11 -2.16 27.63 51.54
N SER A 12 -3.09 28.39 52.14
CA SER A 12 -4.35 27.83 52.66
C SER A 12 -5.29 27.34 51.55
N ALA A 13 -5.29 28.00 50.39
CA ALA A 13 -6.07 27.57 49.22
C ALA A 13 -5.51 26.30 48.55
N HIS A 14 -4.18 26.14 48.55
CA HIS A 14 -3.52 24.90 48.13
C HIS A 14 -3.79 23.75 49.11
N ARG A 15 -3.78 24.03 50.42
CA ARG A 15 -4.05 23.02 51.44
C ARG A 15 -5.48 22.49 51.37
N THR A 16 -6.47 23.36 51.11
CA THR A 16 -7.86 22.93 50.94
C THR A 16 -8.06 22.13 49.65
N THR A 17 -7.49 22.54 48.51
CA THR A 17 -7.63 21.81 47.24
C THR A 17 -7.05 20.39 47.27
N TRP A 18 -5.90 20.19 47.94
CA TRP A 18 -5.33 18.86 48.12
C TRP A 18 -6.18 17.95 49.02
N VAL A 19 -6.79 18.49 50.08
CA VAL A 19 -7.73 17.74 50.93
C VAL A 19 -8.96 17.30 50.13
N HIS A 20 -9.52 18.17 49.28
CA HIS A 20 -10.62 17.81 48.39
C HIS A 20 -10.21 16.73 47.38
N MET A 21 -9.01 16.83 46.77
CA MET A 21 -8.48 15.78 45.88
C MET A 21 -8.38 14.43 46.58
N LYS A 22 -7.82 14.40 47.80
CA LYS A 22 -7.68 13.15 48.56
C LYS A 22 -9.04 12.50 48.86
N ALA A 23 -10.04 13.31 49.25
CA ALA A 23 -11.39 12.81 49.50
C ALA A 23 -12.06 12.27 48.22
N LEU A 24 -11.91 12.95 47.09
CA LEU A 24 -12.44 12.51 45.80
C LEU A 24 -11.73 11.25 45.27
N LEU A 25 -10.42 11.15 45.44
CA LEU A 25 -9.68 9.94 45.10
C LEU A 25 -10.14 8.76 45.96
N TRP A 26 -10.37 8.99 47.26
CA TRP A 26 -10.94 7.98 48.13
C TRP A 26 -12.35 7.57 47.69
N LYS A 27 -13.19 8.52 47.27
CA LYS A 27 -14.51 8.25 46.67
C LYS A 27 -14.38 7.34 45.45
N ASN A 28 -13.54 7.72 44.49
CA ASN A 28 -13.36 7.00 43.23
C ASN A 28 -12.78 5.59 43.48
N TRP A 29 -11.80 5.48 44.37
CA TRP A 29 -11.26 4.19 44.80
C TRP A 29 -12.32 3.31 45.47
N THR A 30 -13.15 3.90 46.33
CA THR A 30 -14.25 3.17 46.98
C THR A 30 -15.29 2.69 45.96
N LEU A 31 -15.63 3.50 44.96
CA LEU A 31 -16.52 3.11 43.87
C LEU A 31 -15.96 1.92 43.07
N LYS A 32 -14.67 1.98 42.73
CA LYS A 32 -13.98 0.88 42.03
C LYS A 32 -13.91 -0.38 42.90
N ARG A 33 -13.58 -0.25 44.19
CA ARG A 33 -13.54 -1.35 45.16
C ARG A 33 -14.90 -2.02 45.40
N ARG A 34 -16.00 -1.30 45.24
CA ARG A 34 -17.37 -1.84 45.36
C ARG A 34 -17.82 -2.67 44.15
N HIS A 35 -17.13 -2.54 43.01
CA HIS A 35 -17.37 -3.34 41.81
C HIS A 35 -16.10 -4.07 41.36
N PRO A 36 -15.54 -4.95 42.21
CA PRO A 36 -14.21 -5.54 41.99
C PRO A 36 -14.17 -6.41 40.71
N VAL A 37 -15.27 -7.09 40.40
CA VAL A 37 -15.40 -7.90 39.18
C VAL A 37 -15.27 -7.03 37.94
N ALA A 38 -15.97 -5.90 37.89
CA ALA A 38 -15.92 -4.99 36.73
C ALA A 38 -14.51 -4.40 36.53
N THR A 39 -13.86 -3.97 37.62
CA THR A 39 -12.49 -3.45 37.55
C THR A 39 -11.46 -4.51 37.18
N LEU A 40 -11.69 -5.75 37.60
CA LEU A 40 -10.84 -6.87 37.20
C LEU A 40 -11.00 -7.16 35.71
N PHE A 41 -12.22 -7.15 35.16
CA PHE A 41 -12.44 -7.27 33.72
C PHE A 41 -11.87 -6.11 32.91
N GLU A 42 -11.89 -4.86 33.42
CA GLU A 42 -11.25 -3.70 32.76
C GLU A 42 -9.75 -3.94 32.52
N ILE A 43 -9.07 -4.58 33.49
CA ILE A 43 -7.63 -4.87 33.42
C ILE A 43 -7.37 -6.18 32.68
N ALA A 44 -8.15 -7.22 32.98
CA ALA A 44 -7.91 -8.57 32.53
C ALA A 44 -8.30 -8.80 31.07
N LEU A 45 -9.32 -8.12 30.54
CA LEU A 45 -9.82 -8.43 29.20
C LEU A 45 -8.75 -8.19 28.10
N PRO A 46 -8.09 -7.01 27.99
CA PRO A 46 -6.98 -6.84 27.05
C PRO A 46 -5.85 -7.86 27.26
N CYS A 47 -5.55 -8.17 28.51
CA CYS A 47 -4.52 -9.13 28.88
C CYS A 47 -4.87 -10.57 28.45
N ILE A 48 -6.14 -10.98 28.59
CA ILE A 48 -6.63 -12.29 28.15
C ILE A 48 -6.51 -12.42 26.64
N PHE A 49 -6.81 -11.38 25.87
CA PHE A 49 -6.66 -11.40 24.42
C PHE A 49 -5.19 -11.52 24.00
N VAL A 50 -4.28 -10.78 24.65
CA VAL A 50 -2.83 -10.94 24.43
C VAL A 50 -2.38 -12.38 24.78
N ALA A 51 -2.86 -12.94 25.88
CA ALA A 51 -2.56 -14.31 26.27
C ALA A 51 -3.08 -15.34 25.27
N LEU A 52 -4.31 -15.14 24.78
CA LEU A 52 -4.97 -16.01 23.82
C LEU A 52 -4.19 -16.02 22.51
N LEU A 53 -3.82 -14.85 21.99
CA LEU A 53 -3.00 -14.72 20.79
C LEU A 53 -1.61 -15.33 21.00
N GLY A 54 -0.97 -15.12 22.15
CA GLY A 54 0.29 -15.78 22.48
C GLY A 54 0.17 -17.31 22.56
N ALA A 55 -0.95 -17.83 23.08
CA ALA A 55 -1.21 -19.27 23.12
C ALA A 55 -1.45 -19.84 21.72
N LEU A 56 -2.13 -19.10 20.83
CA LEU A 56 -2.31 -19.46 19.43
C LEU A 56 -0.97 -19.42 18.68
N LYS A 57 -0.10 -18.43 18.96
CA LYS A 57 1.25 -18.34 18.38
C LYS A 57 2.05 -19.61 18.66
N HIS A 58 1.98 -20.15 19.88
CA HIS A 58 2.66 -21.40 20.24
C HIS A 58 2.15 -22.67 19.52
N LEU A 59 1.05 -22.59 18.76
CA LEU A 59 0.56 -23.71 17.95
C LEU A 59 1.21 -23.73 16.56
N VAL A 60 1.91 -22.66 16.17
CA VAL A 60 2.59 -22.51 14.89
C VAL A 60 4.09 -22.41 15.19
N ASP A 61 4.89 -23.24 14.53
CA ASP A 61 6.34 -23.22 14.70
C ASP A 61 6.97 -22.07 13.91
N ASP A 62 7.94 -21.38 14.53
CA ASP A 62 8.78 -20.40 13.85
C ASP A 62 9.74 -21.13 12.89
N VAL A 63 10.05 -20.53 11.74
CA VAL A 63 10.91 -21.09 10.68
C VAL A 63 12.24 -20.34 10.63
N ASP A 64 13.35 -21.04 10.78
CA ASP A 64 14.69 -20.49 10.62
C ASP A 64 15.09 -20.48 9.13
N VAL A 65 15.11 -19.30 8.51
CA VAL A 65 15.49 -19.09 7.11
C VAL A 65 17.01 -18.90 7.01
N PRO A 66 17.74 -19.75 6.26
CA PRO A 66 19.20 -19.63 6.11
C PRO A 66 19.64 -18.47 5.20
N THR A 67 20.90 -18.04 5.34
CA THR A 67 21.53 -17.04 4.44
C THR A 67 21.56 -17.52 2.99
N GLY A 68 21.44 -16.61 2.03
CA GLY A 68 21.56 -16.89 0.59
C GLY A 68 20.26 -16.63 -0.16
N TRP A 69 19.94 -17.50 -1.11
CA TRP A 69 18.64 -17.52 -1.79
C TRP A 69 17.75 -18.57 -1.12
N SER A 70 17.08 -18.17 -0.06
CA SER A 70 16.25 -19.03 0.77
C SER A 70 14.87 -18.44 0.95
N ASP A 71 13.91 -19.28 1.32
CA ASP A 71 12.58 -18.86 1.73
C ASP A 71 12.14 -19.55 3.02
N ASP A 72 10.94 -19.21 3.48
CA ASP A 72 10.30 -19.75 4.67
C ASP A 72 9.52 -21.06 4.41
N THR A 73 9.60 -21.62 3.19
CA THR A 73 9.00 -22.93 2.94
C THR A 73 9.81 -23.99 3.66
N THR A 74 9.12 -24.90 4.34
CA THR A 74 9.75 -25.91 5.18
C THR A 74 9.94 -27.23 4.43
N SER A 75 11.17 -27.76 4.40
CA SER A 75 11.43 -29.10 3.84
C SER A 75 11.42 -30.19 4.91
N VAL A 76 11.96 -29.91 6.09
CA VAL A 76 12.01 -30.82 7.25
C VAL A 76 12.08 -29.99 8.55
N GLY A 77 11.06 -30.12 9.41
CA GLY A 77 11.03 -29.44 10.70
C GLY A 77 10.90 -27.92 10.55
N SER A 78 11.56 -27.16 11.46
CA SER A 78 11.49 -25.70 11.54
C SER A 78 12.55 -24.98 10.69
N GLN A 79 13.16 -25.64 9.70
CA GLN A 79 14.16 -25.02 8.82
C GLN A 79 13.56 -24.64 7.47
N GLY A 80 13.79 -23.38 7.08
CA GLY A 80 13.49 -22.87 5.75
C GLY A 80 14.34 -23.57 4.68
N THR A 81 13.94 -23.44 3.42
CA THR A 81 14.65 -24.07 2.31
C THR A 81 15.62 -23.12 1.65
N THR A 82 16.79 -23.66 1.29
CA THR A 82 17.80 -22.93 0.52
C THR A 82 17.82 -23.49 -0.90
N TYR A 83 17.89 -22.58 -1.87
CA TYR A 83 17.87 -22.90 -3.27
C TYR A 83 19.18 -22.51 -3.96
N ASN A 84 19.42 -23.11 -5.11
CA ASN A 84 20.39 -22.58 -6.06
C ASN A 84 19.81 -21.32 -6.72
N LEU A 85 20.64 -20.31 -6.96
CA LEU A 85 20.25 -19.11 -7.71
C LEU A 85 19.63 -19.46 -9.09
N TYR A 86 20.14 -20.51 -9.72
CA TYR A 86 19.70 -20.99 -11.04
C TYR A 86 18.75 -22.20 -10.95
N ASP A 87 18.04 -22.38 -9.83
CA ASP A 87 17.01 -23.42 -9.75
C ASP A 87 15.96 -23.17 -10.85
N PRO A 88 15.77 -24.11 -11.81
CA PRO A 88 14.96 -23.89 -13.00
C PRO A 88 13.44 -23.88 -12.73
N SER A 89 13.02 -24.23 -11.52
CA SER A 89 11.62 -24.38 -11.12
C SER A 89 11.36 -23.75 -9.76
N GLY A 90 10.10 -23.44 -9.43
CA GLY A 90 9.72 -22.94 -8.11
C GLY A 90 9.07 -21.56 -8.07
N TYR A 91 8.80 -20.94 -9.23
CA TYR A 91 7.97 -19.74 -9.30
C TYR A 91 6.93 -19.85 -10.42
N SER A 92 5.71 -19.36 -10.17
CA SER A 92 4.64 -19.40 -11.18
C SER A 92 3.77 -18.15 -11.09
N LEU A 93 3.35 -17.65 -12.24
CA LEU A 93 2.48 -16.48 -12.37
C LEU A 93 1.19 -16.91 -13.05
N ALA A 94 0.04 -16.49 -12.53
CA ALA A 94 -1.27 -16.93 -13.03
C ALA A 94 -1.50 -16.66 -14.53
N TRP A 95 -0.90 -15.59 -15.07
CA TRP A 95 -0.99 -15.21 -16.48
C TRP A 95 0.10 -15.84 -17.35
N MET A 96 1.11 -16.49 -16.76
CA MET A 96 2.17 -17.16 -17.47
C MET A 96 1.95 -18.68 -17.45
N PRO A 97 1.85 -19.35 -18.61
CA PRO A 97 1.58 -20.79 -18.67
C PRO A 97 2.80 -21.66 -18.34
N GLN A 98 3.97 -21.05 -18.13
CA GLN A 98 5.23 -21.74 -17.85
C GLN A 98 5.62 -21.58 -16.39
N GLU A 99 6.21 -22.63 -15.84
CA GLU A 99 6.92 -22.52 -14.57
C GLU A 99 8.24 -21.78 -14.81
N LEU A 100 8.51 -20.81 -13.94
CA LEU A 100 9.67 -19.96 -14.02
C LEU A 100 10.75 -20.45 -13.05
N PRO A 101 12.03 -20.13 -13.33
CA PRO A 101 13.07 -20.27 -12.33
C PRO A 101 12.71 -19.50 -11.07
N LYS A 102 13.10 -20.02 -9.90
CA LYS A 102 12.67 -19.41 -8.63
C LYS A 102 13.23 -18.01 -8.42
N TRP A 103 14.52 -17.82 -8.70
CA TRP A 103 15.23 -16.56 -8.41
C TRP A 103 15.73 -15.84 -9.65
N THR A 104 16.42 -16.53 -10.56
CA THR A 104 16.99 -15.89 -11.77
C THR A 104 15.95 -15.79 -12.87
N GLN A 105 15.55 -14.57 -13.22
CA GLN A 105 14.67 -14.32 -14.35
C GLN A 105 15.48 -13.90 -15.56
N TYR A 106 15.03 -14.32 -16.75
CA TYR A 106 15.65 -13.94 -18.01
C TYR A 106 14.76 -12.94 -18.74
N GLU A 107 15.38 -11.91 -19.32
CA GLU A 107 14.73 -10.90 -20.12
C GLU A 107 13.98 -11.56 -21.30
N THR A 108 12.70 -11.24 -21.43
CA THR A 108 11.92 -11.61 -22.60
C THR A 108 12.50 -10.94 -23.85
N SER A 109 12.74 -11.70 -24.92
CA SER A 109 13.16 -11.14 -26.20
C SER A 109 12.04 -10.32 -26.86
N VAL A 110 12.38 -9.38 -27.74
CA VAL A 110 11.39 -8.61 -28.50
C VAL A 110 10.45 -9.55 -29.28
N THR A 111 10.98 -10.61 -29.88
CA THR A 111 10.21 -11.65 -30.56
C THR A 111 9.23 -12.36 -29.62
N GLY A 112 9.67 -12.72 -28.41
CA GLY A 112 8.82 -13.30 -27.37
C GLY A 112 7.73 -12.33 -26.89
N LEU A 113 8.06 -11.05 -26.73
CA LEU A 113 7.11 -9.99 -26.36
C LEU A 113 6.03 -9.80 -27.43
N LEU A 114 6.41 -9.78 -28.71
CA LEU A 114 5.47 -9.66 -29.83
C LEU A 114 4.48 -10.83 -29.87
N TRP A 115 4.97 -12.05 -29.63
CA TRP A 115 4.09 -13.20 -29.48
C TRP A 115 3.16 -13.08 -28.27
N TYR A 116 3.69 -12.65 -27.13
CA TYR A 116 2.89 -12.46 -25.92
C TYR A 116 1.77 -11.44 -26.13
N MET A 117 2.05 -10.32 -26.79
CA MET A 117 1.05 -9.32 -27.16
C MET A 117 -0.04 -9.91 -28.07
N ALA A 118 0.35 -10.68 -29.09
CA ALA A 118 -0.59 -11.32 -30.01
C ALA A 118 -1.48 -12.35 -29.28
N ARG A 119 -0.90 -13.16 -28.38
CA ARG A 119 -1.65 -14.08 -27.53
C ARG A 119 -2.62 -13.33 -26.61
N GLN A 120 -2.18 -12.23 -26.00
CA GLN A 120 -3.00 -11.43 -25.10
C GLN A 120 -4.22 -10.84 -25.81
N SER A 121 -4.10 -10.48 -27.10
CA SER A 121 -5.23 -10.07 -27.93
C SER A 121 -6.31 -11.14 -28.04
N VAL A 122 -5.90 -12.40 -28.21
CA VAL A 122 -6.84 -13.53 -28.28
C VAL A 122 -7.46 -13.79 -26.92
N VAL A 123 -6.67 -13.77 -25.83
CA VAL A 123 -7.17 -14.01 -24.46
C VAL A 123 -8.19 -12.95 -24.04
N ASN A 124 -7.94 -11.68 -24.38
CA ASN A 124 -8.81 -10.55 -24.05
C ASN A 124 -9.87 -10.27 -25.12
N GLY A 125 -10.14 -11.21 -26.04
CA GLY A 125 -11.15 -11.04 -27.07
C GLY A 125 -12.54 -10.78 -26.49
N VAL A 126 -13.24 -9.77 -27.02
CA VAL A 126 -14.47 -9.21 -26.40
C VAL A 126 -15.70 -10.08 -26.65
N ARG A 127 -15.77 -10.74 -27.82
CA ARG A 127 -16.98 -11.42 -28.31
C ARG A 127 -16.67 -12.81 -28.89
N LEU A 128 -15.71 -13.52 -28.28
CA LEU A 128 -15.26 -14.82 -28.74
C LEU A 128 -16.37 -15.88 -28.77
N THR A 129 -17.39 -15.74 -27.93
CA THR A 129 -18.55 -16.67 -27.85
C THR A 129 -19.48 -16.61 -29.06
N GLU A 130 -19.35 -15.58 -29.91
CA GLU A 130 -20.17 -15.42 -31.11
C GLU A 130 -19.59 -16.17 -32.33
N LEU A 131 -18.33 -16.61 -32.26
CA LEU A 131 -17.69 -17.35 -33.35
C LEU A 131 -18.09 -18.82 -33.34
N SER A 132 -18.13 -19.43 -34.53
CA SER A 132 -18.19 -20.90 -34.64
C SER A 132 -16.90 -21.52 -34.11
N SER A 133 -16.93 -22.80 -33.74
CA SER A 133 -15.72 -23.49 -33.26
C SER A 133 -14.59 -23.52 -34.30
N ALA A 134 -14.92 -23.56 -35.59
CA ALA A 134 -13.93 -23.50 -36.67
C ALA A 134 -13.33 -22.09 -36.80
N ASP A 135 -14.18 -21.06 -36.79
CA ASP A 135 -13.74 -19.66 -36.93
C ASP A 135 -12.91 -19.21 -35.73
N LEU A 136 -13.28 -19.67 -34.52
CA LEU A 136 -12.50 -19.43 -33.30
C LEU A 136 -11.09 -20.02 -33.40
N GLN A 137 -10.95 -21.23 -33.95
CA GLN A 137 -9.65 -21.88 -34.14
C GLN A 137 -8.82 -21.16 -35.22
N THR A 138 -9.42 -20.79 -36.34
CA THR A 138 -8.75 -19.99 -37.39
C THR A 138 -8.30 -18.64 -36.85
N CYS A 139 -9.17 -17.95 -36.09
CA CYS A 139 -8.88 -16.65 -35.52
C CYS A 139 -7.76 -16.73 -34.46
N SER A 140 -7.88 -17.63 -33.50
CA SER A 140 -6.89 -17.80 -32.43
C SER A 140 -5.53 -18.27 -32.96
N ALA A 141 -5.50 -19.22 -33.89
CA ALA A 141 -4.26 -19.67 -34.53
C ALA A 141 -3.65 -18.57 -35.42
N GLY A 142 -4.47 -17.86 -36.19
CA GLY A 142 -4.04 -16.74 -37.02
C GLY A 142 -3.27 -15.69 -36.23
N VAL A 143 -3.85 -15.21 -35.14
CA VAL A 143 -3.25 -14.16 -34.32
C VAL A 143 -2.14 -14.71 -33.43
N ALA A 144 -2.37 -15.77 -32.65
CA ALA A 144 -1.43 -16.23 -31.63
C ALA A 144 -0.34 -17.20 -32.12
N LEU A 145 -0.53 -17.91 -33.24
CA LEU A 145 0.49 -18.83 -33.79
C LEU A 145 1.12 -18.31 -35.08
N TYR A 146 0.39 -17.56 -35.90
CA TYR A 146 0.90 -17.04 -37.17
C TYR A 146 1.27 -15.55 -37.13
N GLY A 147 1.07 -14.89 -35.98
CA GLY A 147 1.45 -13.48 -35.80
C GLY A 147 0.71 -12.52 -36.72
N LEU A 148 -0.52 -12.85 -37.15
CA LEU A 148 -1.35 -12.00 -38.00
C LEU A 148 -1.98 -10.89 -37.16
N VAL A 149 -1.23 -9.81 -36.93
CA VAL A 149 -1.61 -8.72 -36.05
C VAL A 149 -1.81 -7.38 -36.76
N ASP A 150 -1.48 -7.27 -38.05
CA ASP A 150 -1.56 -5.99 -38.77
C ASP A 150 -3.03 -5.52 -38.87
N THR A 151 -3.25 -4.23 -38.64
CA THR A 151 -4.57 -3.59 -38.72
C THR A 151 -4.92 -3.18 -40.15
N ASN A 152 -3.93 -3.13 -41.05
CA ASN A 152 -4.17 -2.88 -42.46
C ASN A 152 -4.72 -4.13 -43.15
N THR A 153 -5.99 -4.09 -43.55
CA THR A 153 -6.71 -5.19 -44.22
C THR A 153 -6.17 -5.55 -45.61
N SER A 154 -5.29 -4.72 -46.19
CA SER A 154 -4.64 -4.99 -47.47
C SER A 154 -3.31 -5.73 -47.33
N SER A 155 -2.81 -5.93 -46.10
CA SER A 155 -1.56 -6.65 -45.84
C SER A 155 -1.78 -8.17 -45.79
N ASP A 156 -0.78 -8.95 -46.23
CA ASP A 156 -0.79 -10.41 -46.05
C ASP A 156 -0.70 -10.83 -44.57
N SER A 157 -0.38 -9.87 -43.70
CA SER A 157 -0.19 -9.97 -42.26
C SER A 157 -1.42 -9.53 -41.45
N SER A 158 -2.52 -9.20 -42.12
CA SER A 158 -3.70 -8.63 -41.49
C SER A 158 -4.37 -9.61 -40.55
N VAL A 159 -4.93 -9.09 -39.46
CA VAL A 159 -5.81 -9.87 -38.58
C VAL A 159 -6.87 -10.60 -39.42
N PRO A 160 -7.09 -11.92 -39.23
CA PRO A 160 -8.06 -12.69 -40.01
C PRO A 160 -9.45 -12.06 -40.00
N THR A 161 -10.17 -12.12 -41.12
CA THR A 161 -11.50 -11.51 -41.24
C THR A 161 -12.51 -12.06 -40.24
N GLU A 162 -12.33 -13.30 -39.82
CA GLU A 162 -13.12 -14.01 -38.81
C GLU A 162 -12.94 -13.39 -37.40
N CYS A 163 -11.81 -12.72 -37.16
CA CYS A 163 -11.49 -12.03 -35.91
C CYS A 163 -12.02 -10.59 -35.84
N ASP A 164 -12.53 -10.03 -36.94
CA ASP A 164 -12.82 -8.60 -37.04
C ASP A 164 -13.90 -8.15 -36.03
N GLY A 165 -13.56 -7.13 -35.24
CA GLY A 165 -14.38 -6.64 -34.13
C GLY A 165 -14.62 -7.67 -33.01
N ARG A 166 -13.81 -8.74 -32.93
CA ARG A 166 -13.89 -9.81 -31.91
C ARG A 166 -12.57 -9.96 -31.16
N VAL A 167 -11.45 -9.89 -31.88
CA VAL A 167 -10.09 -9.85 -31.35
C VAL A 167 -9.43 -8.57 -31.85
N VAL A 168 -8.94 -7.76 -30.91
CA VAL A 168 -8.28 -6.49 -31.20
C VAL A 168 -6.80 -6.62 -30.85
N PRO A 169 -5.86 -6.36 -31.78
CA PRO A 169 -4.44 -6.52 -31.53
C PRO A 169 -3.93 -5.54 -30.47
N TYR A 170 -3.00 -5.99 -29.63
CA TYR A 170 -2.20 -5.11 -28.78
C TYR A 170 -1.06 -4.51 -29.62
N LYS A 171 -0.80 -3.22 -29.47
CA LYS A 171 0.22 -2.45 -30.20
C LYS A 171 1.14 -1.70 -29.25
N ILE A 172 2.36 -1.41 -29.71
CA ILE A 172 3.27 -0.48 -29.05
C ILE A 172 3.05 0.91 -29.63
N ALA A 173 2.79 1.90 -28.79
CA ALA A 173 2.73 3.29 -29.21
C ALA A 173 4.14 3.86 -29.38
N VAL A 174 4.40 4.57 -30.48
CA VAL A 174 5.65 5.33 -30.68
C VAL A 174 5.30 6.80 -30.87
N VAL A 175 5.95 7.67 -30.10
CA VAL A 175 5.67 9.10 -30.03
C VAL A 175 6.98 9.89 -30.05
N PRO A 176 7.07 11.02 -30.78
CA PRO A 176 6.08 11.58 -31.70
C PRO A 176 6.18 11.00 -33.11
N ASP A 177 5.11 11.12 -33.90
CA ASP A 177 5.10 10.76 -35.31
C ASP A 177 5.90 11.77 -36.15
N ASN A 178 7.14 11.41 -36.52
CA ASN A 178 8.00 12.25 -37.35
C ASN A 178 9.03 11.42 -38.14
N THR A 179 9.89 12.11 -38.90
CA THR A 179 11.00 11.51 -39.65
C THR A 179 11.92 10.66 -38.76
N PHE A 180 12.26 11.13 -37.56
CA PHE A 180 13.13 10.39 -36.64
C PHE A 180 12.51 9.06 -36.19
N THR A 181 11.24 9.05 -35.78
CA THR A 181 10.59 7.82 -35.31
C THR A 181 10.20 6.88 -36.43
N ARG A 182 9.71 7.38 -37.58
CA ARG A 182 9.30 6.55 -38.72
C ARG A 182 10.48 6.05 -39.55
N GLN A 183 11.26 6.98 -40.10
CA GLN A 183 12.26 6.67 -41.13
C GLN A 183 13.60 6.26 -40.53
N TYR A 184 13.93 6.66 -39.31
CA TYR A 184 15.21 6.31 -38.70
C TYR A 184 15.06 5.19 -37.65
N PHE A 185 14.28 5.41 -36.59
CA PHE A 185 14.08 4.42 -35.53
C PHE A 185 13.34 3.18 -36.03
N MET A 186 12.12 3.33 -36.56
CA MET A 186 11.30 2.16 -36.93
C MET A 186 11.80 1.44 -38.18
N GLN A 187 12.41 2.13 -39.14
CA GLN A 187 13.08 1.45 -40.26
C GLN A 187 14.27 0.60 -39.77
N THR A 188 15.06 1.09 -38.81
CA THR A 188 16.10 0.26 -38.17
C THR A 188 15.48 -0.96 -37.48
N MET A 189 14.40 -0.76 -36.73
CA MET A 189 13.73 -1.84 -36.03
C MET A 189 13.13 -2.89 -36.97
N GLU A 190 12.65 -2.50 -38.15
CA GLU A 190 12.14 -3.42 -39.18
C GLU A 190 13.26 -4.32 -39.73
N LEU A 191 14.46 -3.77 -39.91
CA LEU A 191 15.64 -4.52 -40.35
C LEU A 191 16.14 -5.48 -39.26
N TRP A 192 16.05 -5.08 -37.99
CA TRP A 192 16.52 -5.88 -36.85
C TRP A 192 15.51 -6.91 -36.34
N TYR A 193 14.22 -6.62 -36.43
CA TYR A 193 13.13 -7.47 -35.96
C TYR A 193 12.11 -7.70 -37.08
N PRO A 194 12.52 -8.34 -38.19
CA PRO A 194 11.63 -8.69 -39.28
C PRO A 194 10.67 -9.81 -38.85
N ARG A 195 9.69 -10.12 -39.70
CA ARG A 195 8.87 -11.31 -39.52
C ARG A 195 9.73 -12.57 -39.58
N VAL A 196 9.61 -13.44 -38.59
CA VAL A 196 10.41 -14.67 -38.46
C VAL A 196 9.49 -15.89 -38.54
N ASN A 197 9.75 -16.77 -39.51
CA ASN A 197 9.12 -18.10 -39.57
C ASN A 197 10.10 -19.17 -39.07
N LEU A 198 9.71 -19.93 -38.06
CA LEU A 198 10.61 -20.91 -37.42
C LEU A 198 10.83 -22.16 -38.27
N LEU A 199 9.85 -22.57 -39.08
CA LEU A 199 9.98 -23.67 -40.03
C LEU A 199 9.54 -23.17 -41.41
N ASN A 200 10.11 -23.68 -42.50
CA ASN A 200 9.78 -23.19 -43.85
C ASN A 200 8.43 -23.70 -44.37
N THR A 201 7.41 -23.78 -43.50
CA THR A 201 6.08 -24.27 -43.80
C THR A 201 5.04 -23.17 -43.60
N SER A 202 3.91 -23.23 -44.31
CA SER A 202 2.82 -22.25 -44.15
C SER A 202 2.06 -22.41 -42.84
N THR A 203 2.21 -23.54 -42.15
CA THR A 203 1.52 -23.89 -40.89
C THR A 203 2.46 -23.94 -39.68
N SER A 204 3.62 -23.31 -39.76
CA SER A 204 4.54 -23.19 -38.62
C SER A 204 4.36 -21.90 -37.85
N LEU A 205 4.82 -21.93 -36.60
CA LEU A 205 4.86 -20.76 -35.71
C LEU A 205 5.63 -19.62 -36.38
N GLN A 206 4.95 -18.48 -36.54
CA GLN A 206 5.47 -17.25 -37.11
C GLN A 206 5.36 -16.13 -36.09
N PHE A 207 6.42 -15.35 -35.98
CA PHE A 207 6.47 -14.16 -35.16
C PHE A 207 6.30 -12.92 -36.04
N ALA A 208 5.38 -12.03 -35.65
CA ALA A 208 5.16 -10.75 -36.31
C ALA A 208 6.45 -9.90 -36.34
N SER A 209 6.56 -8.99 -37.30
CA SER A 209 7.61 -7.97 -37.24
C SER A 209 7.27 -6.93 -36.16
N LEU A 210 8.27 -6.15 -35.73
CA LEU A 210 7.99 -5.04 -34.83
C LEU A 210 7.13 -3.96 -35.51
N SER A 211 7.36 -3.69 -36.80
CA SER A 211 6.61 -2.69 -37.57
C SER A 211 5.12 -3.01 -37.67
N GLU A 212 4.75 -4.29 -37.79
CA GLU A 212 3.36 -4.75 -37.78
C GLU A 212 2.67 -4.51 -36.43
N SER A 213 3.42 -4.41 -35.33
CA SER A 213 2.90 -4.31 -33.96
C SER A 213 3.00 -2.89 -33.38
N VAL A 214 3.31 -1.88 -34.18
CA VAL A 214 3.46 -0.48 -33.74
C VAL A 214 2.35 0.40 -34.28
N THR A 215 1.95 1.40 -33.49
CA THR A 215 1.11 2.53 -33.91
C THR A 215 1.76 3.84 -33.49
N PHE A 216 1.57 4.90 -34.28
CA PHE A 216 2.22 6.19 -34.07
C PHE A 216 1.21 7.22 -33.58
N PHE A 217 1.67 8.14 -32.72
CA PHE A 217 0.88 9.30 -32.29
C PHE A 217 1.69 10.58 -32.45
N ASP A 218 1.02 11.67 -32.81
CA ASP A 218 1.67 12.96 -33.06
C ASP A 218 2.34 13.56 -31.81
N SER A 219 1.77 13.31 -30.63
CA SER A 219 2.26 13.83 -29.35
C SER A 219 1.86 12.95 -28.18
N GLU A 220 2.47 13.19 -27.02
CA GLU A 220 2.12 12.51 -25.77
C GLU A 220 0.66 12.76 -25.37
N ASP A 221 0.19 14.00 -25.51
CA ASP A 221 -1.20 14.38 -25.22
C ASP A 221 -2.19 13.60 -26.10
N ALA A 222 -1.85 13.38 -27.38
CA ALA A 222 -2.69 12.60 -28.30
C ALA A 222 -2.77 11.12 -27.89
N LEU A 223 -1.67 10.54 -27.42
CA LEU A 223 -1.66 9.18 -26.86
C LEU A 223 -2.54 9.12 -25.60
N GLU A 224 -2.46 10.11 -24.71
CA GLU A 224 -3.29 10.14 -23.51
C GLU A 224 -4.78 10.31 -23.82
N GLU A 225 -5.13 11.19 -24.75
CA GLU A 225 -6.51 11.40 -25.19
C GLU A 225 -7.07 10.13 -25.83
N TYR A 226 -6.26 9.44 -26.63
CA TYR A 226 -6.62 8.16 -27.24
C TYR A 226 -6.93 7.07 -26.19
N VAL A 227 -6.05 6.88 -25.21
CA VAL A 227 -6.24 5.86 -24.16
C VAL A 227 -7.42 6.19 -23.24
N LYS A 228 -7.74 7.48 -23.05
CA LYS A 228 -8.91 7.94 -22.28
C LYS A 228 -10.22 7.91 -23.10
N GLY A 229 -10.13 7.70 -24.41
CA GLY A 229 -11.27 7.71 -25.33
C GLY A 229 -12.21 6.50 -25.16
N ASN A 230 -13.49 6.68 -25.48
CA ASN A 230 -14.48 5.61 -25.39
C ASN A 230 -14.30 4.50 -26.44
N ASP A 231 -13.61 4.81 -27.54
CA ASP A 231 -13.38 3.88 -28.66
C ASP A 231 -12.09 3.06 -28.49
N TYR A 232 -11.35 3.26 -27.40
CA TYR A 232 -10.10 2.55 -27.11
C TYR A 232 -10.29 1.02 -27.07
N GLY A 233 -9.56 0.30 -27.94
CA GLY A 233 -9.57 -1.15 -27.96
C GLY A 233 -10.86 -1.79 -28.50
N THR A 234 -11.67 -1.02 -29.24
CA THR A 234 -12.99 -1.49 -29.72
C THR A 234 -12.96 -2.08 -31.12
N SER A 235 -11.99 -1.68 -31.96
CA SER A 235 -11.90 -2.03 -33.37
C SER A 235 -10.45 -2.20 -33.83
N LEU A 236 -10.25 -2.69 -35.05
CA LEU A 236 -8.90 -2.75 -35.66
C LEU A 236 -8.32 -1.35 -35.91
N GLU A 237 -9.16 -0.34 -36.15
CA GLU A 237 -8.73 1.05 -36.29
C GLU A 237 -8.29 1.66 -34.95
N ASN A 238 -8.90 1.21 -33.85
CA ASN A 238 -8.58 1.64 -32.49
C ASN A 238 -8.04 0.46 -31.65
N PRO A 239 -6.78 0.01 -31.89
CA PRO A 239 -6.20 -1.13 -31.18
C PRO A 239 -5.87 -0.83 -29.71
N HIS A 240 -5.66 -1.89 -28.93
CA HIS A 240 -5.17 -1.75 -27.56
C HIS A 240 -3.70 -1.31 -27.57
N ILE A 241 -3.30 -0.46 -26.62
CA ILE A 241 -1.90 -0.09 -26.41
C ILE A 241 -1.34 -0.92 -25.25
N TYR A 242 -0.32 -1.73 -25.55
CA TYR A 242 0.39 -2.52 -24.54
C TYR A 242 1.37 -1.65 -23.74
N GLY A 243 2.10 -0.79 -24.45
CA GLY A 243 3.03 0.18 -23.89
C GLY A 243 3.41 1.23 -24.93
N GLY A 244 3.99 2.34 -24.48
CA GLY A 244 4.41 3.46 -25.32
C GLY A 244 5.89 3.79 -25.15
N ILE A 245 6.56 4.07 -26.25
CA ILE A 245 7.90 4.67 -26.30
C ILE A 245 7.72 6.13 -26.69
N VAL A 246 7.94 7.03 -25.74
CA VAL A 246 7.82 8.48 -25.94
C VAL A 246 9.22 9.06 -25.99
N PHE A 247 9.59 9.70 -27.10
CA PHE A 247 10.85 10.42 -27.23
C PHE A 247 10.63 11.90 -26.91
N ASP A 248 11.15 12.33 -25.77
CA ASP A 248 11.03 13.70 -25.25
C ASP A 248 12.07 14.63 -25.90
N GLN A 249 13.27 14.12 -26.14
CA GLN A 249 14.35 14.80 -26.85
C GLN A 249 14.91 13.90 -27.96
N TYR A 250 15.01 14.41 -29.18
CA TYR A 250 15.50 13.66 -30.34
C TYR A 250 16.13 14.59 -31.41
N PRO A 251 17.06 14.10 -32.25
CA PRO A 251 17.61 14.88 -33.36
C PRO A 251 16.61 15.05 -34.50
N SER A 252 16.74 16.14 -35.26
CA SER A 252 15.84 16.47 -36.37
C SER A 252 16.62 16.95 -37.59
N GLY A 253 16.10 16.70 -38.80
CA GLY A 253 16.74 17.12 -40.05
C GLY A 253 18.10 16.44 -40.24
N ASP A 254 19.12 17.25 -40.56
CA ASP A 254 20.48 16.78 -40.86
C ASP A 254 21.22 16.26 -39.61
N ASP A 255 20.70 16.53 -38.40
CA ASP A 255 21.29 16.03 -37.15
C ASP A 255 20.95 14.55 -36.89
N ILE A 256 20.03 13.96 -37.66
CA ILE A 256 19.69 12.53 -37.54
C ILE A 256 20.91 11.69 -37.93
N GLY A 257 21.20 10.67 -37.13
CA GLY A 257 22.43 9.88 -37.31
C GLY A 257 23.70 10.62 -36.90
N SER A 258 23.61 11.75 -36.19
CA SER A 258 24.73 12.45 -35.54
C SER A 258 24.68 12.32 -34.00
N PHE A 259 25.75 12.71 -33.30
CA PHE A 259 25.80 12.63 -31.83
C PHE A 259 24.89 13.70 -31.21
N SER A 260 23.75 13.28 -30.70
CA SER A 260 22.77 14.13 -30.03
C SER A 260 22.28 13.52 -28.72
N SER A 261 21.77 14.35 -27.81
CA SER A 261 21.05 13.87 -26.63
C SER A 261 19.70 13.28 -27.06
N ILE A 262 19.39 12.08 -26.57
CA ILE A 262 18.08 11.44 -26.74
C ILE A 262 17.52 11.18 -25.35
N GLU A 263 16.33 11.72 -25.09
CA GLU A 263 15.57 11.49 -23.87
C GLU A 263 14.31 10.74 -24.24
N TYR A 264 13.99 9.68 -23.49
CA TYR A 264 12.81 8.86 -23.75
C TYR A 264 12.17 8.38 -22.45
N THR A 265 10.87 8.18 -22.53
CA THR A 265 10.02 7.66 -21.45
C THR A 265 9.27 6.43 -21.94
N LEU A 266 9.31 5.35 -21.14
CA LEU A 266 8.49 4.16 -21.37
C LEU A 266 7.20 4.26 -20.54
N ARG A 267 6.05 4.11 -21.20
CA ARG A 267 4.73 4.16 -20.56
C ARG A 267 4.07 2.80 -20.66
N LEU A 268 3.87 2.13 -19.53
CA LEU A 268 3.22 0.82 -19.47
C LEU A 268 2.07 0.83 -18.47
N ASN A 269 1.08 -0.04 -18.67
CA ASN A 269 -0.09 -0.11 -17.81
C ASN A 269 0.23 -0.73 -16.44
N SER A 270 0.29 0.10 -15.40
CA SER A 270 0.53 -0.31 -14.01
C SER A 270 -0.75 -0.28 -13.15
N THR A 271 -1.92 -0.46 -13.77
CA THR A 271 -3.21 -0.45 -13.06
C THR A 271 -3.30 -1.66 -12.12
N LYS A 272 -3.60 -1.41 -10.85
CA LYS A 272 -3.82 -2.48 -9.86
C LYS A 272 -5.09 -3.28 -10.19
N GLY A 273 -5.05 -4.58 -9.92
CA GLY A 273 -6.19 -5.47 -10.03
C GLY A 273 -7.26 -5.21 -8.96
N HIS A 274 -8.34 -5.99 -9.01
CA HIS A 274 -9.35 -5.97 -7.97
C HIS A 274 -8.71 -6.30 -6.60
N ALA A 275 -9.15 -5.63 -5.53
CA ALA A 275 -8.55 -5.71 -4.19
C ALA A 275 -7.10 -5.20 -4.07
N GLY A 276 -6.58 -4.44 -5.03
CA GLY A 276 -5.27 -3.80 -4.92
C GLY A 276 -4.08 -4.69 -5.31
N LEU A 277 -4.34 -5.89 -5.85
CA LEU A 277 -3.32 -6.80 -6.38
C LEU A 277 -2.44 -6.10 -7.43
N MET A 278 -1.14 -6.43 -7.44
CA MET A 278 -0.20 -5.85 -8.41
C MET A 278 -0.63 -6.18 -9.85
N GLY A 279 -0.69 -5.14 -10.70
CA GLY A 279 -0.94 -5.27 -12.14
C GLY A 279 0.25 -5.89 -12.88
N LEU A 280 0.12 -6.11 -14.18
CA LEU A 280 1.18 -6.73 -15.00
C LEU A 280 2.53 -6.01 -14.88
N ILE A 281 2.52 -4.67 -14.84
CA ILE A 281 3.72 -3.86 -14.64
C ILE A 281 3.72 -3.27 -13.22
N PRO A 282 4.83 -3.39 -12.46
CA PRO A 282 4.98 -2.73 -11.17
C PRO A 282 4.86 -1.21 -11.29
N GLN A 283 4.37 -0.55 -10.25
CA GLN A 283 4.30 0.92 -10.23
C GLN A 283 5.66 1.50 -9.89
N THR A 284 6.11 2.49 -10.66
CA THR A 284 7.28 3.32 -10.33
C THR A 284 6.90 4.59 -9.54
N ASN A 285 5.63 4.73 -9.17
CA ASN A 285 5.10 5.91 -8.50
C ASN A 285 5.43 5.85 -7.00
N GLY A 286 6.32 6.75 -6.58
CA GLY A 286 6.80 6.90 -5.21
C GLY A 286 8.19 7.50 -5.32
N ASP A 287 8.39 8.72 -4.84
CA ASP A 287 9.71 9.36 -4.84
C ASP A 287 10.18 9.55 -3.39
N PRO A 288 11.02 8.65 -2.85
CA PRO A 288 11.48 7.38 -3.45
C PRO A 288 10.42 6.27 -3.38
N ALA A 289 10.60 5.19 -4.16
CA ALA A 289 9.80 3.97 -4.03
C ALA A 289 9.85 3.53 -2.56
N PRO A 290 8.74 3.03 -1.97
CA PRO A 290 8.70 2.68 -0.55
C PRO A 290 9.69 1.55 -0.27
N LEU A 291 10.93 1.90 0.05
CA LEU A 291 11.96 0.95 0.44
C LEU A 291 11.55 0.42 1.81
N ASN A 292 11.10 -0.83 1.86
CA ASN A 292 10.89 -1.49 3.14
C ASN A 292 12.27 -1.90 3.68
N VAL A 293 12.86 -1.03 4.50
CA VAL A 293 14.19 -1.23 5.11
C VAL A 293 14.24 -2.51 5.96
N LEU A 294 13.07 -3.02 6.36
CA LEU A 294 12.92 -4.17 7.24
C LEU A 294 12.45 -5.43 6.52
N GLN A 295 12.26 -5.36 5.20
CA GLN A 295 12.04 -6.55 4.39
C GLN A 295 13.29 -7.44 4.49
N LYS A 296 13.08 -8.70 4.85
CA LYS A 296 14.15 -9.70 4.99
C LYS A 296 14.00 -10.86 4.02
N ASP A 297 12.76 -11.13 3.63
CA ASP A 297 12.37 -12.07 2.61
C ASP A 297 12.64 -11.51 1.21
N ILE A 298 12.90 -12.42 0.27
CA ILE A 298 13.08 -12.06 -1.13
C ILE A 298 11.71 -12.02 -1.79
N GLU A 299 11.23 -10.82 -2.10
CA GLU A 299 10.04 -10.64 -2.91
C GLU A 299 10.38 -10.84 -4.39
N THR A 300 9.75 -11.83 -5.03
CA THR A 300 10.05 -12.19 -6.43
C THR A 300 9.14 -11.54 -7.45
N ASP A 301 7.98 -11.02 -7.06
CA ASP A 301 6.95 -10.56 -8.01
C ASP A 301 7.40 -9.34 -8.83
N GLU A 302 7.99 -8.33 -8.19
CA GLU A 302 8.31 -7.05 -8.83
C GLU A 302 9.35 -7.18 -9.95
N TYR A 303 10.53 -7.71 -9.63
CA TYR A 303 11.62 -7.79 -10.61
C TYR A 303 11.30 -8.82 -11.69
N THR A 304 10.56 -9.90 -11.37
CA THR A 304 10.12 -10.90 -12.35
C THR A 304 9.19 -10.28 -13.38
N ARG A 305 8.23 -9.47 -12.93
CA ARG A 305 7.34 -8.73 -13.84
C ARG A 305 8.11 -7.70 -14.67
N TYR A 306 9.05 -6.98 -14.07
CA TYR A 306 9.91 -6.03 -14.78
C TYR A 306 10.70 -6.71 -15.92
N THR A 307 11.25 -7.91 -15.69
CA THR A 307 11.96 -8.70 -16.71
C THR A 307 11.06 -9.25 -17.81
N LEU A 308 9.86 -9.75 -17.45
CA LEU A 308 9.07 -10.58 -18.36
C LEU A 308 8.00 -9.82 -19.15
N THR A 309 7.46 -8.74 -18.58
CA THR A 309 6.33 -7.98 -19.18
C THR A 309 6.76 -6.93 -20.20
N GLY A 310 8.02 -6.95 -20.62
CA GLY A 310 8.50 -6.13 -21.72
C GLY A 310 9.03 -4.76 -21.34
N PHE A 311 8.92 -4.30 -20.08
CA PHE A 311 9.55 -3.04 -19.67
C PHE A 311 11.06 -3.07 -19.92
N MET A 312 11.75 -4.09 -19.37
CA MET A 312 13.18 -4.30 -19.59
C MET A 312 13.50 -4.49 -21.08
N THR A 313 12.68 -5.27 -21.80
CA THR A 313 12.83 -5.54 -23.24
C THR A 313 12.79 -4.26 -24.09
N LEU A 314 11.84 -3.36 -23.83
CA LEU A 314 11.71 -2.08 -24.55
C LEU A 314 12.87 -1.13 -24.19
N GLN A 315 13.32 -1.14 -22.94
CA GLN A 315 14.50 -0.39 -22.50
C GLN A 315 15.76 -0.87 -23.22
N THR A 316 15.98 -2.18 -23.29
CA THR A 316 17.08 -2.79 -24.05
C THR A 316 16.99 -2.47 -25.54
N LEU A 317 15.79 -2.52 -26.13
CA LEU A 317 15.57 -2.19 -27.54
C LEU A 317 16.01 -0.77 -27.87
N VAL A 318 15.55 0.24 -27.09
CA VAL A 318 15.96 1.63 -27.28
C VAL A 318 17.46 1.80 -27.00
N THR A 319 17.99 1.13 -25.97
CA THR A 319 19.42 1.17 -25.65
C THR A 319 20.28 0.62 -26.79
N ARG A 320 19.86 -0.47 -27.44
CA ARG A 320 20.55 -1.03 -28.62
C ARG A 320 20.58 -0.04 -29.77
N PHE A 321 19.45 0.60 -30.05
CA PHE A 321 19.35 1.63 -31.08
C PHE A 321 20.29 2.82 -30.81
N VAL A 322 20.23 3.40 -29.61
CA VAL A 322 21.06 4.55 -29.23
C VAL A 322 22.55 4.18 -29.21
N THR A 323 22.90 2.98 -28.74
CA THR A 323 24.30 2.53 -28.69
C THR A 323 24.87 2.27 -30.07
N CYS A 324 24.07 1.65 -30.95
CA CYS A 324 24.43 1.37 -32.33
C CYS A 324 24.65 2.63 -33.15
N MET A 325 23.72 3.59 -33.02
CA MET A 325 23.64 4.77 -33.86
C MET A 325 23.71 4.39 -35.35
N PRO A 326 22.60 3.87 -35.91
CA PRO A 326 22.56 3.38 -37.28
C PRO A 326 23.03 4.42 -38.30
N GLU A 327 23.57 3.96 -39.43
CA GLU A 327 23.88 4.86 -40.55
C GLU A 327 22.61 5.54 -41.06
N TRP A 328 22.73 6.83 -41.37
CA TRP A 328 21.64 7.65 -41.87
C TRP A 328 22.07 8.33 -43.16
N ASP A 329 21.28 8.14 -44.21
CA ASP A 329 21.41 8.92 -45.45
C ASP A 329 20.36 10.05 -45.43
N ALA A 330 20.84 11.29 -45.29
CA ALA A 330 19.99 12.47 -45.22
C ALA A 330 19.31 12.78 -46.57
N ASP A 331 19.89 12.38 -47.70
CA ASP A 331 19.36 12.66 -49.04
C ASP A 331 18.18 11.75 -49.37
N SER A 332 18.28 10.46 -49.03
CA SER A 332 17.21 9.46 -49.25
C SER A 332 16.25 9.31 -48.08
N GLN A 333 16.58 9.88 -46.91
CA GLN A 333 15.88 9.68 -45.64
C GLN A 333 15.72 8.20 -45.28
N THR A 334 16.79 7.41 -45.43
CA THR A 334 16.78 5.98 -45.14
C THR A 334 17.98 5.55 -44.29
N THR A 335 17.81 4.43 -43.59
CA THR A 335 18.89 3.76 -42.86
C THR A 335 19.16 2.36 -43.42
N THR A 336 20.43 1.94 -43.37
CA THR A 336 20.87 0.57 -43.70
C THR A 336 20.74 -0.38 -42.50
N GLY A 337 20.50 0.15 -41.29
CA GLY A 337 20.49 -0.61 -40.04
C GLY A 337 21.88 -1.05 -39.55
N GLU A 338 22.95 -0.70 -40.28
CA GLU A 338 24.33 -0.94 -39.86
C GLU A 338 24.77 0.12 -38.86
N CYS A 339 25.52 -0.28 -37.83
CA CYS A 339 25.96 0.63 -36.78
C CYS A 339 27.18 1.45 -37.21
N GLN A 340 27.10 2.77 -37.08
CA GLN A 340 28.26 3.65 -37.30
C GLN A 340 29.40 3.34 -36.30
N ARG A 341 29.04 2.85 -35.11
CA ARG A 341 29.99 2.47 -34.07
C ARG A 341 30.35 0.99 -34.19
N SER A 342 31.54 0.70 -34.67
CA SER A 342 32.03 -0.68 -34.83
C SER A 342 32.11 -1.50 -33.53
N GLN A 343 32.09 -0.84 -32.35
CA GLN A 343 32.05 -1.50 -31.04
C GLN A 343 30.64 -1.88 -30.58
N ALA A 344 29.60 -1.33 -31.22
CA ALA A 344 28.21 -1.61 -30.86
C ALA A 344 27.70 -2.92 -31.45
N THR A 345 28.30 -3.40 -32.54
CA THR A 345 27.99 -4.70 -33.13
C THR A 345 29.08 -5.70 -32.82
N SER A 346 28.71 -6.90 -32.37
CA SER A 346 29.66 -7.96 -32.12
C SER A 346 30.23 -8.56 -33.42
N THR A 347 31.47 -9.03 -33.37
CA THR A 347 32.08 -9.72 -34.51
C THR A 347 31.41 -11.07 -34.74
N VAL A 348 31.09 -11.38 -36.00
CA VAL A 348 30.50 -12.66 -36.40
C VAL A 348 31.46 -13.81 -36.04
N SER A 349 30.99 -14.72 -35.21
CA SER A 349 31.76 -15.89 -34.74
C SER A 349 30.81 -17.02 -34.39
N ALA A 350 31.03 -18.21 -34.92
CA ALA A 350 30.15 -19.35 -34.72
C ALA A 350 29.88 -19.65 -33.23
N LYS A 351 30.90 -19.54 -32.37
CA LYS A 351 30.76 -19.77 -30.92
C LYS A 351 29.94 -18.68 -30.22
N LEU A 352 30.06 -17.44 -30.69
CA LEU A 352 29.31 -16.33 -30.12
C LEU A 352 27.86 -16.40 -30.58
N ASP A 353 27.63 -16.67 -31.86
CA ASP A 353 26.29 -16.80 -32.43
C ASP A 353 25.52 -17.95 -31.80
N GLU A 354 26.16 -19.11 -31.57
CA GLU A 354 25.57 -20.23 -30.83
C GLU A 354 25.15 -19.82 -29.41
N ARG A 355 25.98 -19.03 -28.72
CA ARG A 355 25.68 -18.52 -27.38
C ARG A 355 24.55 -17.48 -27.35
N LEU A 356 24.50 -16.62 -28.35
CA LEU A 356 23.43 -15.62 -28.49
C LEU A 356 22.09 -16.31 -28.78
N LEU A 357 22.09 -17.33 -29.64
CA LEU A 357 20.88 -18.11 -29.88
C LEU A 357 20.48 -18.93 -28.65
N SER A 358 21.43 -19.49 -27.89
CA SER A 358 21.10 -20.22 -26.67
C SER A 358 20.48 -19.34 -25.59
N SER A 359 20.66 -18.00 -25.61
CA SER A 359 19.98 -17.14 -24.64
C SER A 359 18.46 -17.09 -24.86
N LEU A 360 17.98 -17.38 -26.07
CA LEU A 360 16.55 -17.46 -26.37
C LEU A 360 15.91 -18.75 -25.83
N GLU A 361 16.70 -19.75 -25.45
CA GLU A 361 16.18 -20.98 -24.83
C GLU A 361 15.59 -20.72 -23.44
N ASN A 362 16.13 -19.73 -22.72
CA ASN A 362 15.65 -19.35 -21.40
C ASN A 362 14.53 -18.29 -21.44
N ASP A 363 14.10 -17.86 -22.63
CA ASP A 363 12.99 -16.93 -22.78
C ASP A 363 11.67 -17.67 -22.52
N ALA A 364 11.00 -17.29 -21.43
CA ALA A 364 9.76 -17.90 -20.99
C ALA A 364 8.61 -17.73 -22.02
N MET A 365 8.58 -16.62 -22.76
CA MET A 365 7.56 -16.36 -23.77
C MET A 365 7.78 -17.20 -25.03
N ILE A 366 9.03 -17.35 -25.47
CA ILE A 366 9.35 -18.24 -26.60
C ILE A 366 9.02 -19.68 -26.24
N THR A 367 9.39 -20.12 -25.03
CA THR A 367 9.07 -21.48 -24.55
C THR A 367 7.55 -21.69 -24.49
N ALA A 368 6.80 -20.73 -23.97
CA ALA A 368 5.34 -20.77 -23.97
C ALA A 368 4.74 -20.81 -25.39
N ALA A 369 5.35 -20.12 -26.35
CA ALA A 369 4.93 -20.14 -27.76
C ALA A 369 5.12 -21.52 -28.39
N LEU A 370 6.27 -22.14 -28.15
CA LEU A 370 6.58 -23.49 -28.63
C LEU A 370 5.65 -24.55 -28.03
N ASP A 371 5.35 -24.44 -26.75
CA ASP A 371 4.41 -25.33 -26.07
C ASP A 371 2.99 -25.18 -26.66
N THR A 372 2.53 -23.94 -26.84
CA THR A 372 1.23 -23.66 -27.46
C THR A 372 1.16 -24.22 -28.88
N TYR A 373 2.24 -24.09 -29.67
CA TYR A 373 2.33 -24.65 -31.01
C TYR A 373 2.33 -26.18 -31.01
N SER A 374 3.10 -26.81 -30.12
CA SER A 374 3.18 -28.28 -30.00
C SER A 374 1.84 -28.91 -29.63
N ALA A 375 1.08 -28.26 -28.73
CA ALA A 375 -0.27 -28.65 -28.37
C ALA A 375 -1.24 -28.53 -29.56
N ALA A 376 -1.19 -27.42 -30.31
CA ALA A 376 -1.99 -27.22 -31.52
C ALA A 376 -1.63 -28.22 -32.64
N ALA A 377 -0.37 -28.61 -32.75
CA ALA A 377 0.11 -29.60 -33.71
C ALA A 377 -0.19 -31.06 -33.30
N GLY A 378 -0.77 -31.29 -32.11
CA GLY A 378 -1.09 -32.63 -31.61
C GLY A 378 0.13 -33.47 -31.23
N ALA A 379 1.26 -32.83 -30.92
CA ALA A 379 2.47 -33.53 -30.51
C ALA A 379 2.32 -34.13 -29.09
N SER A 380 2.93 -35.31 -28.86
CA SER A 380 2.88 -36.00 -27.56
C SER A 380 3.87 -35.46 -26.53
N SER A 381 4.80 -34.59 -26.94
CA SER A 381 5.84 -34.00 -26.10
C SER A 381 6.13 -32.57 -26.54
N ASN A 382 6.42 -31.69 -25.58
CA ASN A 382 6.80 -30.31 -25.83
C ASN A 382 8.11 -30.24 -26.64
N MET A 383 8.17 -29.33 -27.60
CA MET A 383 9.38 -29.09 -28.40
C MET A 383 10.28 -28.08 -27.70
N THR A 384 11.55 -28.44 -27.51
CA THR A 384 12.52 -27.49 -26.93
C THR A 384 13.04 -26.53 -28.00
N PHE A 385 13.44 -25.32 -27.60
CA PHE A 385 14.01 -24.35 -28.53
C PHE A 385 15.24 -24.90 -29.26
N ALA A 386 16.09 -25.68 -28.57
CA ALA A 386 17.25 -26.33 -29.18
C ALA A 386 16.87 -27.29 -30.32
N GLN A 387 15.77 -28.04 -30.20
CA GLN A 387 15.26 -28.91 -31.26
C GLN A 387 14.77 -28.11 -32.47
N VAL A 388 14.05 -27.02 -32.23
CA VAL A 388 13.55 -26.14 -33.30
C VAL A 388 14.71 -25.42 -33.98
N MET A 389 15.69 -24.93 -33.23
CA MET A 389 16.90 -24.28 -33.73
C MET A 389 17.70 -25.18 -34.68
N ALA A 390 17.70 -26.50 -34.46
CA ALA A 390 18.33 -27.45 -35.37
C ALA A 390 17.60 -27.54 -36.74
N LEU A 391 16.30 -27.24 -36.79
CA LEU A 391 15.45 -27.30 -37.97
C LEU A 391 15.33 -25.97 -38.71
N MET A 392 15.72 -24.85 -38.08
CA MET A 392 15.67 -23.51 -38.69
C MET A 392 16.63 -23.37 -39.88
N THR A 393 16.20 -22.61 -40.89
CA THR A 393 17.06 -22.22 -42.02
C THR A 393 18.13 -21.21 -41.56
N ASN A 394 19.22 -21.10 -42.33
CA ASN A 394 20.27 -20.12 -42.03
C ASN A 394 19.76 -18.67 -42.08
N SER A 395 18.76 -18.37 -42.91
CA SER A 395 18.15 -17.03 -42.97
C SER A 395 17.35 -16.70 -41.72
N THR A 396 16.59 -17.66 -41.18
CA THR A 396 15.85 -17.51 -39.91
C THR A 396 16.81 -17.30 -38.74
N LYS A 397 17.91 -18.06 -38.69
CA LYS A 397 18.95 -17.90 -37.67
C LYS A 397 19.60 -16.52 -37.74
N GLU A 398 19.92 -16.06 -38.95
CA GLU A 398 20.53 -14.74 -39.14
C GLU A 398 19.56 -13.62 -38.73
N ALA A 399 18.26 -13.72 -39.07
CA ALA A 399 17.25 -12.76 -38.65
C ALA A 399 17.14 -12.65 -37.11
N LEU A 400 17.25 -13.77 -36.38
CA LEU A 400 17.28 -13.77 -34.92
C LEU A 400 18.61 -13.27 -34.36
N LEU A 401 19.73 -13.48 -35.06
CA LEU A 401 21.08 -13.08 -34.61
C LEU A 401 21.35 -11.58 -34.77
N THR A 402 20.86 -10.95 -35.85
CA THR A 402 21.08 -9.53 -36.14
C THR A 402 20.85 -8.62 -34.92
N PRO A 403 19.71 -8.68 -34.22
CA PRO A 403 19.48 -7.85 -33.03
C PRO A 403 20.31 -8.29 -31.82
N LEU A 404 20.61 -9.58 -31.68
CA LEU A 404 21.37 -10.12 -30.53
C LEU A 404 22.86 -9.78 -30.59
N ARG A 405 23.39 -9.47 -31.78
CA ARG A 405 24.77 -8.98 -31.95
C ARG A 405 24.94 -7.52 -31.51
N GLN A 406 23.85 -6.75 -31.43
CA GLN A 406 23.88 -5.35 -31.02
C GLN A 406 24.00 -5.20 -29.50
N ALA A 407 24.86 -4.29 -29.06
CA ALA A 407 25.08 -4.00 -27.65
C ALA A 407 23.92 -3.21 -27.03
N PRO A 408 23.44 -3.54 -25.82
CA PRO A 408 23.90 -4.62 -24.96
C PRO A 408 23.44 -6.00 -25.45
N GLN A 409 24.40 -6.94 -25.55
CA GLN A 409 24.12 -8.33 -25.89
C GLN A 409 23.56 -9.08 -24.68
N PRO A 410 22.65 -10.05 -24.89
CA PRO A 410 21.97 -10.75 -23.80
C PRO A 410 22.90 -11.58 -22.90
N TYR A 411 24.07 -12.00 -23.39
CA TYR A 411 24.97 -12.89 -22.63
C TYR A 411 25.50 -12.29 -21.30
N LEU A 412 25.59 -10.97 -21.15
CA LEU A 412 26.10 -10.32 -19.93
C LEU A 412 25.08 -9.43 -19.20
N GLY A 413 23.80 -9.47 -19.60
CA GLY A 413 22.80 -8.54 -19.06
C GLY A 413 21.35 -8.96 -19.16
N ALA A 414 21.04 -10.10 -19.76
CA ALA A 414 19.65 -10.56 -19.90
C ALA A 414 19.15 -11.37 -18.69
N SER A 415 19.90 -11.49 -17.60
CA SER A 415 19.42 -12.17 -16.39
C SER A 415 19.34 -11.20 -15.22
N VAL A 416 18.21 -11.18 -14.53
CA VAL A 416 18.00 -10.41 -13.31
C VAL A 416 17.84 -11.39 -12.16
N ALA A 417 18.55 -11.13 -11.06
CA ALA A 417 18.52 -11.94 -9.87
C ALA A 417 18.48 -11.03 -8.64
N PRO A 418 17.79 -11.46 -7.57
CA PRO A 418 17.77 -10.72 -6.32
C PRO A 418 19.12 -10.85 -5.60
N PHE A 419 19.44 -9.86 -4.77
CA PHE A 419 20.55 -9.99 -3.83
C PHE A 419 20.25 -11.10 -2.80
N PRO A 420 21.28 -11.85 -2.36
CA PRO A 420 21.10 -12.84 -1.31
C PRO A 420 20.73 -12.16 0.01
N ILE A 421 19.97 -12.87 0.85
CA ILE A 421 19.53 -12.41 2.16
C ILE A 421 20.39 -12.97 3.29
N ASP A 422 20.39 -12.26 4.41
CA ASP A 422 20.93 -12.77 5.67
C ASP A 422 19.94 -13.72 6.34
N ALA A 423 20.43 -14.61 7.21
CA ALA A 423 19.57 -15.53 7.93
C ALA A 423 18.62 -14.78 8.88
N PHE A 424 17.37 -15.20 8.92
CA PHE A 424 16.35 -14.63 9.81
C PHE A 424 15.34 -15.69 10.22
N THR A 425 14.56 -15.40 11.26
CA THR A 425 13.47 -16.26 11.69
C THR A 425 12.16 -15.70 11.14
N SER A 426 11.43 -16.49 10.36
CA SER A 426 10.06 -16.19 9.93
C SER A 426 9.06 -16.80 10.91
N SER A 427 8.02 -16.07 11.30
CA SER A 427 6.91 -16.59 12.12
C SER A 427 5.60 -16.49 11.33
N PRO A 428 5.22 -17.56 10.59
CA PRO A 428 4.04 -17.56 9.70
C PRO A 428 2.72 -17.21 10.38
N PHE A 429 2.64 -17.40 11.71
CA PHE A 429 1.49 -17.03 12.53
C PHE A 429 1.01 -15.59 12.30
N TYR A 430 1.93 -14.64 12.11
CA TYR A 430 1.58 -13.23 11.95
C TYR A 430 0.95 -12.95 10.59
N ASP A 431 1.43 -13.62 9.55
CA ASP A 431 0.91 -13.50 8.19
C ASP A 431 -0.50 -14.09 8.12
N ASP A 432 -0.71 -15.27 8.74
CA ASP A 432 -1.99 -15.98 8.80
C ASP A 432 -3.12 -15.18 9.49
N ILE A 433 -2.78 -14.32 10.46
CA ILE A 433 -3.75 -13.54 11.24
C ILE A 433 -3.77 -12.05 10.90
N SER A 434 -2.94 -11.61 9.96
CA SER A 434 -2.70 -10.19 9.62
C SER A 434 -4.00 -9.39 9.45
N ASP A 435 -4.98 -9.93 8.70
CA ASP A 435 -6.29 -9.33 8.44
C ASP A 435 -7.15 -9.10 9.71
N VAL A 436 -6.98 -9.94 10.74
CA VAL A 436 -7.84 -9.95 11.94
C VAL A 436 -7.08 -9.48 13.18
N PHE A 437 -5.76 -9.27 13.07
CA PHE A 437 -4.90 -9.00 14.21
C PHE A 437 -5.30 -7.71 14.94
N ALA A 438 -5.46 -6.60 14.21
CA ALA A 438 -5.84 -5.30 14.76
C ALA A 438 -7.22 -5.29 15.42
N ILE A 439 -8.24 -5.88 14.77
CA ILE A 439 -9.61 -5.87 15.26
C ILE A 439 -9.75 -6.62 16.60
N ILE A 440 -8.96 -7.67 16.83
CA ILE A 440 -8.93 -8.41 18.10
C ILE A 440 -8.52 -7.48 19.26
N PHE A 441 -7.48 -6.67 19.06
CA PHE A 441 -7.07 -5.69 20.06
C PHE A 441 -8.16 -4.64 20.30
N ILE A 442 -8.80 -4.11 19.25
CA ILE A 442 -9.87 -3.11 19.41
C ILE A 442 -11.03 -3.65 20.22
N LEU A 443 -11.47 -4.87 19.92
CA LEU A 443 -12.55 -5.56 20.64
C LEU A 443 -12.21 -5.73 22.13
N SER A 444 -10.95 -6.01 22.45
CA SER A 444 -10.49 -6.18 23.83
C SER A 444 -10.63 -4.91 24.68
N TYR A 445 -10.55 -3.72 24.06
CA TYR A 445 -10.64 -2.43 24.73
C TYR A 445 -12.06 -1.85 24.79
N LEU A 446 -13.04 -2.40 24.06
CA LEU A 446 -14.43 -1.93 24.07
C LEU A 446 -15.05 -1.96 25.48
N TYR A 447 -14.75 -3.00 26.26
CA TYR A 447 -15.23 -3.09 27.63
C TYR A 447 -14.68 -1.95 28.50
N MET A 448 -13.39 -1.64 28.38
CA MET A 448 -12.77 -0.53 29.12
C MET A 448 -13.42 0.81 28.74
N ILE A 449 -13.65 1.05 27.45
CA ILE A 449 -14.37 2.23 26.94
C ILE A 449 -15.76 2.36 27.58
N SER A 450 -16.53 1.26 27.57
CA SER A 450 -17.86 1.19 28.19
C SER A 450 -17.84 1.67 29.64
N ARG A 451 -16.88 1.16 30.43
CA ARG A 451 -16.78 1.47 31.85
C ARG A 451 -16.32 2.89 32.13
N ILE A 452 -15.43 3.45 31.31
CA ILE A 452 -15.04 4.86 31.37
C ILE A 452 -16.26 5.74 31.11
N LEU A 453 -17.03 5.45 30.05
CA LEU A 453 -18.23 6.21 29.68
C LEU A 453 -19.31 6.14 30.76
N VAL A 454 -19.64 4.95 31.26
CA VAL A 454 -20.61 4.79 32.35
C VAL A 454 -20.15 5.58 33.58
N GLY A 455 -18.87 5.52 33.95
CA GLY A 455 -18.34 6.25 35.11
C GLY A 455 -18.54 7.77 34.99
N PHE A 456 -18.20 8.35 33.84
CA PHE A 456 -18.35 9.80 33.62
C PHE A 456 -19.80 10.23 33.44
N ILE A 457 -20.62 9.48 32.68
CA ILE A 457 -22.01 9.86 32.40
C ILE A 457 -22.89 9.62 33.62
N GLN A 458 -22.70 8.53 34.37
CA GLN A 458 -23.50 8.25 35.58
C GLN A 458 -23.29 9.33 36.65
N GLU A 459 -22.09 9.90 36.77
CA GLU A 459 -21.84 11.02 37.68
C GLU A 459 -22.60 12.30 37.27
N LYS A 460 -22.83 12.48 35.96
CA LYS A 460 -23.68 13.56 35.42
C LYS A 460 -25.17 13.24 35.61
N GLU A 461 -25.59 12.03 35.24
CA GLU A 461 -26.96 11.53 35.33
C GLU A 461 -27.52 11.61 36.75
N LEU A 462 -26.74 11.16 37.75
CA LEU A 462 -27.10 11.20 39.17
C LEU A 462 -26.92 12.58 39.82
N ARG A 463 -26.50 13.60 39.05
CA ARG A 463 -26.25 14.99 39.51
C ARG A 463 -25.21 15.09 40.63
N LEU A 464 -24.40 14.05 40.82
CA LEU A 464 -23.33 14.02 41.82
C LEU A 464 -22.28 15.10 41.52
N ARG A 465 -22.05 15.41 40.23
CA ARG A 465 -21.15 16.49 39.82
C ARG A 465 -21.58 17.86 40.33
N GLU A 466 -22.86 18.22 40.19
CA GLU A 466 -23.39 19.52 40.63
C GLU A 466 -23.47 19.60 42.15
N TYR A 467 -23.85 18.50 42.82
CA TYR A 467 -23.80 18.41 44.28
C TYR A 467 -22.39 18.68 44.83
N MET A 468 -21.36 18.12 44.20
CA MET A 468 -19.97 18.35 44.61
C MET A 468 -19.52 19.80 44.37
N LYS A 469 -20.01 20.47 43.32
CA LYS A 469 -19.75 21.90 43.09
C LYS A 469 -20.37 22.77 44.18
N ILE A 470 -21.58 22.44 44.64
CA ILE A 470 -22.26 23.13 45.77
C ILE A 470 -21.45 22.98 47.07
N LEU A 471 -20.81 21.81 47.28
CA LEU A 471 -19.90 21.58 48.41
C LEU A 471 -18.56 22.33 48.31
N GLY A 472 -18.37 23.19 47.29
CA GLY A 472 -17.18 24.03 47.12
C GLY A 472 -16.05 23.38 46.32
N MET A 473 -16.29 22.24 45.65
CA MET A 473 -15.29 21.60 44.81
C MET A 473 -15.22 22.22 43.41
N LYS A 474 -14.00 22.49 42.93
CA LYS A 474 -13.78 22.98 41.57
C LYS A 474 -13.99 21.85 40.55
N GLU A 475 -14.63 22.16 39.43
CA GLU A 475 -14.90 21.20 38.34
C GLU A 475 -13.63 20.52 37.80
N ARG A 476 -12.54 21.29 37.63
CA ARG A 476 -11.24 20.76 37.20
C ARG A 476 -10.71 19.69 38.16
N THR A 477 -10.96 19.84 39.46
CA THR A 477 -10.53 18.86 40.47
C THR A 477 -11.29 17.55 40.32
N ILE A 478 -12.60 17.61 40.06
CA ILE A 478 -13.44 16.41 39.85
C ILE A 478 -12.92 15.60 38.65
N ILE A 479 -12.72 16.26 37.50
CA ILE A 479 -12.21 15.62 36.28
C ILE A 479 -10.80 15.05 36.51
N ALA A 480 -9.90 15.84 37.11
CA ALA A 480 -8.53 15.39 37.40
C ALA A 480 -8.48 14.16 38.31
N THR A 481 -9.37 14.06 39.31
CA THR A 481 -9.41 12.87 40.17
C THR A 481 -9.90 11.62 39.44
N TRP A 482 -10.82 11.74 38.49
CA TRP A 482 -11.21 10.61 37.64
C TRP A 482 -10.09 10.19 36.70
N TYR A 483 -9.44 11.15 36.05
CA TYR A 483 -8.27 10.89 35.21
C TYR A 483 -7.18 10.16 35.98
N LEU A 484 -6.84 10.62 37.19
CA LEU A 484 -5.83 9.97 38.01
C LEU A 484 -6.22 8.53 38.41
N THR A 485 -7.50 8.28 38.71
CA THR A 485 -7.94 6.91 39.03
C THR A 485 -7.86 5.96 37.84
N TYR A 486 -8.25 6.40 36.65
CA TYR A 486 -8.16 5.57 35.45
C TYR A 486 -6.72 5.43 34.96
N LEU A 487 -5.87 6.45 35.12
CA LEU A 487 -4.44 6.38 34.81
C LEU A 487 -3.77 5.24 35.57
N VAL A 488 -4.07 5.07 36.86
CA VAL A 488 -3.54 3.95 37.66
C VAL A 488 -4.03 2.59 37.14
N ILE A 489 -5.31 2.48 36.78
CA ILE A 489 -5.90 1.24 36.22
C ILE A 489 -5.23 0.88 34.89
N ILE A 490 -5.12 1.86 33.98
CA ILE A 490 -4.50 1.71 32.66
C ILE A 490 -3.01 1.37 32.81
N PHE A 491 -2.30 2.00 33.75
CA PHE A 491 -0.90 1.70 34.03
C PHE A 491 -0.70 0.23 34.39
N PHE A 492 -1.46 -0.30 35.35
CA PHE A 492 -1.35 -1.72 35.72
C PHE A 492 -1.79 -2.67 34.60
N SER A 493 -2.83 -2.32 33.83
CA SER A 493 -3.24 -3.10 32.67
C SER A 493 -2.16 -3.14 31.59
N ALA A 494 -1.54 -2.00 31.26
CA ALA A 494 -0.47 -1.93 30.27
C ALA A 494 0.79 -2.68 30.72
N VAL A 495 1.14 -2.62 32.01
CA VAL A 495 2.25 -3.43 32.57
C VAL A 495 1.96 -4.92 32.39
N MET A 496 0.75 -5.36 32.71
CA MET A 496 0.38 -6.77 32.57
C MET A 496 0.35 -7.21 31.10
N GLN A 497 -0.15 -6.38 30.18
CA GLN A 497 -0.08 -6.64 28.74
C GLN A 497 1.36 -6.73 28.23
N GLY A 498 2.26 -5.83 28.67
CA GLY A 498 3.67 -5.89 28.29
C GLY A 498 4.36 -7.17 28.77
N LEU A 499 4.09 -7.61 30.00
CA LEU A 499 4.63 -8.85 30.54
C LEU A 499 4.07 -10.09 29.84
N MET A 500 2.77 -10.12 29.55
CA MET A 500 2.12 -11.24 28.86
C MET A 500 2.51 -11.30 27.39
N GLY A 501 2.71 -10.15 26.76
CA GLY A 501 3.22 -10.06 25.39
C GLY A 501 4.59 -10.72 25.27
N MET A 502 5.51 -10.44 26.19
CA MET A 502 6.88 -10.99 26.17
C MET A 502 6.94 -12.53 26.26
N VAL A 503 5.98 -13.16 26.94
CA VAL A 503 6.02 -14.62 27.17
C VAL A 503 5.55 -15.42 25.96
N GLY A 504 4.73 -14.83 25.08
CA GLY A 504 4.10 -15.57 23.98
C GLY A 504 4.09 -14.80 22.68
N LEU A 505 3.32 -13.71 22.64
CA LEU A 505 3.07 -12.98 21.40
C LEU A 505 4.34 -12.23 20.94
N PHE A 506 4.73 -11.19 21.65
CA PHE A 506 5.85 -10.32 21.27
C PHE A 506 7.15 -10.72 21.99
N ALA A 507 7.67 -11.92 21.67
CA ALA A 507 8.81 -12.51 22.36
C ALA A 507 10.15 -11.79 22.10
N ASN A 508 10.36 -11.34 20.85
CA ASN A 508 11.57 -10.62 20.43
C ASN A 508 11.48 -9.12 20.71
N SER A 509 10.27 -8.59 20.88
CA SER A 509 10.03 -7.17 21.14
C SER A 509 10.41 -6.74 22.57
N SER A 510 10.84 -5.49 22.71
CA SER A 510 11.18 -4.93 24.01
C SER A 510 9.92 -4.64 24.85
N ALA A 511 9.86 -5.20 26.06
CA ALA A 511 8.70 -5.05 26.95
C ALA A 511 8.34 -3.60 27.27
N ILE A 512 9.33 -2.69 27.26
CA ILE A 512 9.12 -1.26 27.52
C ILE A 512 8.38 -0.59 26.35
N VAL A 513 8.71 -0.92 25.10
CA VAL A 513 8.03 -0.36 23.92
C VAL A 513 6.58 -0.85 23.89
N ILE A 514 6.36 -2.15 24.12
CA ILE A 514 5.01 -2.74 24.18
C ILE A 514 4.19 -2.12 25.33
N PHE A 515 4.78 -1.96 26.51
CA PHE A 515 4.16 -1.25 27.63
C PHE A 515 3.76 0.18 27.25
N LEU A 516 4.68 0.94 26.65
CA LEU A 516 4.46 2.33 26.28
C LEU A 516 3.37 2.45 25.21
N PHE A 517 3.34 1.54 24.24
CA PHE A 517 2.31 1.44 23.21
C PHE A 517 0.90 1.28 23.82
N PHE A 518 0.67 0.23 24.62
CA PHE A 518 -0.63 0.00 25.24
C PHE A 518 -1.00 1.05 26.30
N PHE A 519 -0.01 1.61 26.99
CA PHE A 519 -0.25 2.68 27.97
C PHE A 519 -0.74 3.97 27.30
N LEU A 520 -0.08 4.42 26.22
CA LEU A 520 -0.49 5.61 25.49
C LEU A 520 -1.85 5.41 24.79
N PHE A 521 -2.11 4.23 24.25
CA PHE A 521 -3.43 3.89 23.71
C PHE A 521 -4.52 3.91 24.79
N GLY A 522 -4.23 3.39 25.98
CA GLY A 522 -5.16 3.49 27.12
C GLY A 522 -5.46 4.94 27.52
N LEU A 523 -4.47 5.83 27.45
CA LEU A 523 -4.65 7.26 27.70
C LEU A 523 -5.50 7.95 26.60
N SER A 524 -5.35 7.55 25.34
CA SER A 524 -6.17 8.10 24.25
C SER A 524 -7.63 7.66 24.41
N ILE A 525 -7.88 6.42 24.81
CA ILE A 525 -9.20 5.91 25.19
C ILE A 525 -9.82 6.70 26.35
N LEU A 526 -9.02 7.06 27.37
CA LEU A 526 -9.50 7.87 28.48
C LEU A 526 -9.92 9.28 28.01
N GLY A 527 -9.13 9.90 27.12
CA GLY A 527 -9.45 11.16 26.46
C GLY A 527 -10.74 11.08 25.66
N TYR A 528 -10.87 10.05 24.83
CA TYR A 528 -12.05 9.76 24.01
C TYR A 528 -13.31 9.56 24.87
N GLY A 529 -13.20 8.75 25.93
CA GLY A 529 -14.31 8.50 26.85
C GLY A 529 -14.78 9.79 27.53
N PHE A 530 -13.85 10.67 27.91
CA PHE A 530 -14.20 11.99 28.45
C PHE A 530 -14.91 12.86 27.39
N LEU A 531 -14.39 12.93 26.17
CA LEU A 531 -15.00 13.65 25.05
C LEU A 531 -16.46 13.22 24.82
N VAL A 532 -16.68 11.93 24.60
CA VAL A 532 -18.02 11.38 24.32
C VAL A 532 -18.96 11.54 25.52
N SER A 533 -18.45 11.47 26.77
CA SER A 533 -19.27 11.72 27.96
C SER A 533 -19.88 13.12 28.02
N THR A 534 -19.36 14.08 27.26
CA THR A 534 -19.93 15.46 27.18
C THR A 534 -21.15 15.56 26.28
N LEU A 535 -21.33 14.61 25.37
CA LEU A 535 -22.41 14.61 24.37
C LEU A 535 -23.69 13.91 24.88
N PHE A 536 -23.57 13.06 25.90
CA PHE A 536 -24.66 12.22 26.39
C PHE A 536 -25.01 12.48 27.85
N SER A 537 -26.31 12.50 28.15
CA SER A 537 -26.86 12.62 29.51
C SER A 537 -27.21 11.27 30.16
N ASN A 538 -27.56 10.26 29.37
CA ASN A 538 -27.93 8.91 29.84
C ASN A 538 -26.76 7.93 29.75
N SER A 539 -26.41 7.27 30.85
CA SER A 539 -25.25 6.38 30.94
C SER A 539 -25.35 5.14 30.06
N ARG A 540 -26.54 4.53 29.91
CA ARG A 540 -26.72 3.31 29.10
C ARG A 540 -26.59 3.62 27.61
N THR A 541 -27.29 4.65 27.15
CA THR A 541 -27.29 5.06 25.74
C THR A 541 -25.92 5.60 25.33
N GLY A 542 -25.30 6.45 26.15
CA GLY A 542 -24.00 7.03 25.85
C GLY A 542 -22.86 6.01 25.87
N ALA A 543 -22.91 5.02 26.76
CA ALA A 543 -21.93 3.93 26.74
C ALA A 543 -22.06 3.05 25.48
N PHE A 544 -23.30 2.67 25.10
CA PHE A 544 -23.52 1.87 23.90
C PHE A 544 -23.10 2.60 22.62
N ILE A 545 -23.58 3.83 22.42
CA ILE A 545 -23.24 4.62 21.23
C ILE A 545 -21.74 4.95 21.20
N GLY A 546 -21.13 5.26 22.35
CA GLY A 546 -19.70 5.52 22.42
C GLY A 546 -18.82 4.32 22.09
N MET A 547 -19.25 3.10 22.44
CA MET A 547 -18.57 1.87 22.00
C MET A 547 -18.72 1.66 20.49
N VAL A 548 -19.94 1.78 19.95
CA VAL A 548 -20.22 1.61 18.52
C VAL A 548 -19.44 2.63 17.69
N LEU A 549 -19.39 3.89 18.12
CA LEU A 549 -18.67 4.94 17.41
C LEU A 549 -17.16 4.68 17.38
N PHE A 550 -16.58 4.19 18.48
CA PHE A 550 -15.17 3.79 18.52
C PHE A 550 -14.87 2.59 17.62
N PHE A 551 -15.78 1.61 17.59
CA PHE A 551 -15.67 0.47 16.68
C PHE A 551 -15.79 0.90 15.21
N LEU A 552 -16.68 1.83 14.87
CA LEU A 552 -16.81 2.33 13.50
C LEU A 552 -15.59 3.13 13.01
N MET A 553 -14.88 3.81 13.92
CA MET A 553 -13.63 4.51 13.60
C MET A 553 -12.54 3.56 13.07
N TYR A 554 -12.57 2.27 13.46
CA TYR A 554 -11.62 1.27 12.95
C TYR A 554 -11.71 1.09 11.44
N PHE A 555 -12.92 1.04 10.86
CA PHE A 555 -13.11 0.81 9.43
C PHE A 555 -12.52 1.91 8.54
N VAL A 556 -12.10 3.04 9.12
CA VAL A 556 -11.32 4.06 8.39
C VAL A 556 -9.91 3.55 8.06
N SER A 557 -9.35 2.62 8.85
CA SER A 557 -8.05 2.00 8.53
C SER A 557 -8.10 1.19 7.23
N GLU A 558 -9.20 0.47 6.99
CA GLU A 558 -9.47 -0.31 5.77
C GLU A 558 -9.62 0.55 4.50
N ALA A 559 -9.77 1.87 4.63
CA ALA A 559 -9.84 2.78 3.48
C ALA A 559 -8.45 3.12 2.91
N PHE A 560 -7.38 2.83 3.65
CA PHE A 560 -6.01 3.06 3.20
C PHE A 560 -5.43 1.76 2.63
N THR A 561 -4.67 1.91 1.56
CA THR A 561 -3.91 0.82 0.91
C THR A 561 -2.41 1.05 1.06
N ASP A 562 -1.59 0.05 0.79
CA ASP A 562 -0.12 0.15 0.89
C ASP A 562 0.49 1.24 -0.02
N SER A 563 -0.23 1.66 -1.06
CA SER A 563 0.15 2.79 -1.93
C SER A 563 -0.19 4.17 -1.36
N SER A 564 -0.80 4.24 -0.18
CA SER A 564 -1.22 5.51 0.41
C SER A 564 -0.02 6.28 0.98
N PRO A 565 0.08 7.60 0.78
CA PRO A 565 1.16 8.39 1.36
C PRO A 565 1.20 8.31 2.88
N GLU A 566 2.41 8.25 3.48
CA GLU A 566 2.65 8.27 4.93
C GLU A 566 1.88 9.41 5.63
N THR A 567 1.82 10.57 5.00
CA THR A 567 1.13 11.75 5.54
C THR A 567 -0.39 11.56 5.63
N SER A 568 -0.98 10.88 4.66
CA SER A 568 -2.43 10.60 4.63
C SER A 568 -2.81 9.64 5.75
N ILE A 569 -2.02 8.57 5.92
CA ILE A 569 -2.17 7.59 7.00
C ILE A 569 -2.00 8.27 8.36
N THR A 570 -1.00 9.15 8.50
CA THR A 570 -0.75 9.91 9.73
C THR A 570 -1.94 10.79 10.12
N TRP A 571 -2.60 11.45 9.16
CA TRP A 571 -3.84 12.20 9.45
C TRP A 571 -5.02 11.30 9.82
N GLY A 572 -5.12 10.11 9.22
CA GLY A 572 -6.09 9.09 9.61
C GLY A 572 -5.90 8.63 11.07
N CYS A 573 -4.66 8.60 11.54
CA CYS A 573 -4.29 8.23 12.92
C CYS A 573 -4.78 9.20 14.00
N VAL A 574 -5.40 10.34 13.65
CA VAL A 574 -6.14 11.19 14.60
C VAL A 574 -7.35 10.45 15.20
N LEU A 575 -7.79 9.38 14.54
CA LEU A 575 -8.71 8.39 15.10
C LEU A 575 -7.88 7.32 15.82
N ALA A 576 -7.92 7.28 17.15
CA ALA A 576 -7.11 6.36 17.95
C ALA A 576 -7.19 4.86 17.53
N PRO A 577 -8.35 4.32 17.07
CA PRO A 577 -8.41 2.94 16.53
C PRO A 577 -7.57 2.71 15.27
N VAL A 578 -7.45 3.73 14.41
CA VAL A 578 -6.65 3.66 13.18
C VAL A 578 -5.17 3.60 13.53
N ALA A 579 -4.72 4.44 14.46
CA ALA A 579 -3.34 4.40 14.97
C ALA A 579 -2.99 3.07 15.64
N LEU A 580 -3.94 2.44 16.35
CA LEU A 580 -3.77 1.10 16.90
C LEU A 580 -3.63 0.05 15.81
N SER A 581 -4.48 0.10 14.77
CA SER A 581 -4.46 -0.87 13.68
C SER A 581 -3.08 -0.93 13.02
N PHE A 582 -2.61 0.20 12.47
CA PHE A 582 -1.30 0.28 11.84
C PHE A 582 -0.16 0.00 12.82
N GLY A 583 -0.25 0.50 14.06
CA GLY A 583 0.80 0.29 15.07
C GLY A 583 0.97 -1.17 15.47
N VAL A 584 -0.13 -1.92 15.61
CA VAL A 584 -0.10 -3.34 15.95
C VAL A 584 0.36 -4.18 14.76
N SER A 585 -0.06 -3.88 13.54
CA SER A 585 0.45 -4.54 12.33
C SER A 585 1.96 -4.33 12.16
N THR A 586 2.47 -3.11 12.34
CA THR A 586 3.92 -2.85 12.31
C THR A 586 4.69 -3.65 13.37
N ILE A 587 4.13 -3.82 14.58
CA ILE A 587 4.75 -4.67 15.61
C ILE A 587 4.72 -6.15 15.19
N ALA A 588 3.63 -6.60 14.56
CA ALA A 588 3.49 -7.96 14.04
C ALA A 588 4.60 -8.26 13.02
N ASP A 589 4.82 -7.39 12.04
CA ASP A 589 5.84 -7.59 11.01
C ASP A 589 7.26 -7.63 11.60
N PHE A 590 7.53 -6.82 12.63
CA PHE A 590 8.83 -6.85 13.32
C PHE A 590 9.05 -8.17 14.05
N GLU A 591 7.98 -8.72 14.63
CA GLU A 591 8.00 -10.00 15.32
C GLU A 591 8.04 -11.18 14.32
N ALA A 592 7.37 -11.05 13.18
CA ALA A 592 7.36 -12.02 12.09
C ALA A 592 8.76 -12.28 11.55
N THR A 593 9.59 -11.23 11.45
CA THR A 593 10.99 -11.31 10.97
C THR A 593 12.02 -11.59 12.08
N GLY A 594 11.58 -11.80 13.32
CA GLY A 594 12.44 -12.05 14.47
C GLY A 594 13.25 -10.87 14.99
N THR A 595 13.04 -9.65 14.47
CA THR A 595 13.73 -8.45 14.99
C THR A 595 13.10 -7.92 16.26
N GLY A 596 11.77 -7.98 16.34
CA GLY A 596 10.95 -7.40 17.40
C GLY A 596 10.97 -5.87 17.43
N ALA A 597 10.01 -5.27 18.12
CA ALA A 597 9.96 -3.82 18.33
C ALA A 597 10.94 -3.38 19.46
N GLY A 598 12.05 -2.76 19.07
CA GLY A 598 13.05 -2.15 19.94
C GLY A 598 13.01 -0.62 19.90
N PHE A 599 13.88 0.05 20.65
CA PHE A 599 14.03 1.51 20.56
C PHE A 599 14.80 1.95 19.31
N ASP A 600 15.66 1.08 18.80
CA ASP A 600 16.53 1.36 17.66
C ASP A 600 15.76 1.39 16.32
N ASN A 601 14.69 0.59 16.21
CA ASN A 601 13.84 0.47 15.02
C ASN A 601 12.47 1.16 15.14
N LEU A 602 12.25 2.04 16.13
CA LEU A 602 10.97 2.77 16.23
C LEU A 602 10.71 3.71 15.06
N ASN A 603 11.78 4.26 14.48
CA ASN A 603 11.70 5.28 13.43
C ASN A 603 11.98 4.73 12.02
N SER A 604 12.18 3.41 11.88
CA SER A 604 12.22 2.78 10.56
C SER A 604 10.81 2.73 9.97
N VAL A 605 10.72 2.99 8.68
CA VAL A 605 9.47 2.92 7.92
C VAL A 605 9.18 1.46 7.62
N ASN A 606 7.96 1.03 7.91
CA ASN A 606 7.40 -0.25 7.55
C ASN A 606 6.04 -0.02 6.86
N VAL A 607 5.91 -0.45 5.61
CA VAL A 607 4.73 -0.23 4.75
C VAL A 607 4.14 1.20 4.90
N ASN A 608 4.93 2.22 4.56
CA ASN A 608 4.55 3.64 4.62
C ASN A 608 4.08 4.16 6.00
N PHE A 609 4.36 3.43 7.08
CA PHE A 609 4.04 3.83 8.45
C PHE A 609 5.22 3.62 9.40
N ARG A 610 5.25 4.35 10.52
CA ARG A 610 6.30 4.23 11.54
C ARG A 610 5.70 3.98 12.89
N LEU A 611 6.32 3.09 13.66
CA LEU A 611 5.89 2.82 15.03
C LEU A 611 6.01 4.06 15.92
N SER A 612 7.04 4.89 15.73
CA SER A 612 7.19 6.18 16.42
C SER A 612 6.01 7.13 16.15
N THR A 613 5.46 7.10 14.94
CA THR A 613 4.29 7.91 14.56
C THR A 613 3.05 7.43 15.33
N ALA A 614 2.81 6.12 15.47
CA ALA A 614 1.73 5.61 16.31
C ALA A 614 1.84 6.10 17.77
N LEU A 615 3.03 5.99 18.37
CA LEU A 615 3.28 6.45 19.74
C LEU A 615 3.01 7.95 19.90
N LEU A 616 3.48 8.77 18.96
CA LEU A 616 3.24 10.20 18.96
C LEU A 616 1.76 10.53 18.77
N MET A 617 1.08 9.86 17.84
CA MET A 617 -0.34 10.09 17.57
C MET A 617 -1.21 9.71 18.75
N PHE A 618 -0.92 8.63 19.49
CA PHE A 618 -1.64 8.35 20.74
C PHE A 618 -1.49 9.45 21.79
N ALA A 619 -0.29 10.03 21.92
CA ALA A 619 -0.07 11.15 22.82
C ALA A 619 -0.83 12.41 22.36
N VAL A 620 -0.83 12.69 21.06
CA VAL A 620 -1.60 13.78 20.45
C VAL A 620 -3.10 13.58 20.66
N ASP A 621 -3.64 12.39 20.37
CA ASP A 621 -5.05 12.02 20.54
C ASP A 621 -5.49 12.17 21.99
N SER A 622 -4.66 11.71 22.93
CA SER A 622 -4.90 11.88 24.37
C SER A 622 -5.12 13.34 24.72
N VAL A 623 -4.23 14.23 24.26
CA VAL A 623 -4.34 15.67 24.50
C VAL A 623 -5.54 16.28 23.75
N LEU A 624 -5.69 15.92 22.47
CA LEU A 624 -6.73 16.45 21.59
C LEU A 624 -8.12 16.12 22.10
N TYR A 625 -8.41 14.84 22.39
CA TYR A 625 -9.71 14.42 22.90
C TYR A 625 -10.00 15.02 24.28
N THR A 626 -9.00 15.12 25.16
CA THR A 626 -9.17 15.81 26.46
C THR A 626 -9.50 17.29 26.27
N LEU A 627 -8.80 18.01 25.38
CA LEU A 627 -9.06 19.43 25.11
C LEU A 627 -10.43 19.65 24.48
N LEU A 628 -10.81 18.84 23.50
CA LEU A 628 -12.14 18.85 22.89
C LEU A 628 -13.23 18.54 23.93
N GLY A 629 -12.99 17.59 24.83
CA GLY A 629 -13.88 17.31 25.94
C GLY A 629 -14.03 18.50 26.90
N LEU A 630 -12.93 19.19 27.24
CA LEU A 630 -12.98 20.38 28.10
C LEU A 630 -13.70 21.56 27.43
N TYR A 631 -13.63 21.64 26.11
CA TYR A 631 -14.34 22.63 25.30
C TYR A 631 -15.84 22.30 25.23
N PHE A 632 -16.22 21.09 24.82
CA PHE A 632 -17.62 20.68 24.73
C PHE A 632 -18.33 20.63 26.07
N ASP A 633 -17.64 20.28 27.17
CA ASP A 633 -18.22 20.35 28.51
C ASP A 633 -18.62 21.79 28.90
N LYS A 634 -18.11 22.84 28.24
CA LYS A 634 -18.53 24.23 28.48
C LYS A 634 -19.55 24.76 27.48
N VAL A 635 -19.52 24.27 26.24
CA VAL A 635 -20.33 24.80 25.13
C VAL A 635 -21.65 24.05 24.98
N MET A 636 -21.66 22.74 25.24
CA MET A 636 -22.87 21.95 25.06
C MET A 636 -24.00 22.38 26.00
N PRO A 637 -25.25 22.43 25.53
CA PRO A 637 -26.40 22.80 26.35
C PRO A 637 -26.54 21.79 27.49
N LYS A 638 -26.47 22.29 28.72
CA LYS A 638 -26.69 21.50 29.92
C LYS A 638 -28.13 21.70 30.38
N GLU A 639 -28.78 20.65 30.85
CA GLU A 639 -30.07 20.79 31.56
C GLU A 639 -29.94 21.68 32.81
N TYR A 640 -28.73 21.75 33.38
CA TYR A 640 -28.43 22.51 34.59
C TYR A 640 -27.06 23.22 34.48
N GLY A 641 -27.03 24.51 34.84
CA GLY A 641 -25.86 25.39 34.74
C GLY A 641 -25.84 26.25 33.47
N THR A 642 -24.99 27.28 33.44
CA THR A 642 -24.89 28.20 32.30
C THR A 642 -23.90 27.67 31.26
N SER A 643 -24.34 27.37 30.04
CA SER A 643 -23.45 27.07 28.91
C SER A 643 -22.82 28.37 28.38
N LEU A 644 -21.55 28.26 27.98
CA LEU A 644 -20.85 29.36 27.32
C LEU A 644 -21.08 29.27 25.81
N LYS A 645 -21.10 30.43 25.14
CA LYS A 645 -21.19 30.48 23.67
C LYS A 645 -19.97 29.82 23.02
N TRP A 646 -20.14 29.25 21.82
CA TRP A 646 -19.08 28.52 21.10
C TRP A 646 -17.78 29.34 20.93
N TYR A 647 -17.87 30.65 20.69
CA TYR A 647 -16.72 31.54 20.52
C TYR A 647 -16.10 32.02 21.84
N PHE A 648 -16.45 31.46 23.02
CA PHE A 648 -15.92 31.92 24.30
C PHE A 648 -14.38 31.92 24.40
N PRO A 649 -13.61 30.98 23.81
CA PRO A 649 -12.16 31.00 23.91
C PRO A 649 -11.53 32.19 23.18
N LEU A 650 -12.22 32.73 22.18
CA LEU A 650 -11.77 33.89 21.39
C LEU A 650 -12.17 35.22 22.03
N SER A 651 -13.06 35.21 23.02
CA SER A 651 -13.53 36.41 23.71
C SER A 651 -12.48 36.92 24.71
N PRO A 652 -11.94 38.15 24.54
CA PRO A 652 -10.99 38.74 25.50
C PRO A 652 -11.57 38.86 26.91
N THR A 653 -12.89 38.97 27.02
CA THR A 653 -13.65 39.06 28.28
C THR A 653 -13.59 37.77 29.09
N TYR A 654 -13.35 36.62 28.46
CA TYR A 654 -13.17 35.34 29.16
C TYR A 654 -11.81 35.25 29.87
N TRP A 655 -10.76 35.74 29.22
CA TRP A 655 -9.39 35.67 29.74
C TRP A 655 -9.06 36.82 30.70
N ARG A 656 -9.73 37.96 30.57
CA ARG A 656 -9.56 39.12 31.48
C ARG A 656 -10.45 38.95 32.70
N SER A 657 -9.84 38.60 33.84
CA SER A 657 -10.54 38.56 35.13
C SER A 657 -11.12 39.95 35.45
N ARG A 658 -12.44 40.04 35.58
CA ARG A 658 -13.12 41.26 36.04
C ARG A 658 -12.65 41.51 37.47
N LYS A 659 -11.82 42.53 37.70
CA LYS A 659 -11.60 43.07 39.05
C LYS A 659 -12.94 43.64 39.51
N THR A 660 -13.73 42.84 40.23
CA THR A 660 -14.95 43.32 40.86
C THR A 660 -14.53 44.29 41.96
N THR A 661 -14.68 45.58 41.71
CA THR A 661 -14.75 46.58 42.78
C THR A 661 -15.96 46.23 43.65
N ALA A 662 -15.70 45.86 44.90
CA ALA A 662 -16.73 45.59 45.88
C ALA A 662 -17.56 46.87 46.10
N PHE A 663 -18.78 46.91 45.54
CA PHE A 663 -19.79 47.83 46.02
C PHE A 663 -20.33 47.25 47.34
N ALA A 664 -20.20 48.04 48.41
CA ALA A 664 -20.54 47.66 49.76
C ALA A 664 -22.02 47.26 49.88
N ALA A 665 -22.27 46.01 50.27
CA ALA A 665 -23.58 45.59 50.75
C ALA A 665 -23.84 46.22 52.12
N GLN A 666 -24.86 47.07 52.21
CA GLN A 666 -25.47 47.44 53.49
C GLN A 666 -26.14 46.20 54.09
N THR A 667 -25.83 45.94 55.35
CA THR A 667 -26.48 44.93 56.19
C THR A 667 -27.93 45.31 56.45
N GLU A 668 -28.88 44.52 55.97
CA GLU A 668 -30.25 44.49 56.49
C GLU A 668 -30.50 43.17 57.24
N THR A 669 -31.17 43.31 58.37
CA THR A 669 -31.45 42.28 59.39
C THR A 669 -32.59 41.34 59.00
N PRO A 670 -32.65 40.12 59.57
CA PRO A 670 -33.52 39.04 59.10
C PRO A 670 -34.94 39.10 59.71
N SER A 671 -35.75 40.09 59.33
CA SER A 671 -37.18 40.10 59.69
C SER A 671 -38.14 40.49 58.56
N ASP A 672 -37.68 41.01 57.42
CA ASP A 672 -38.57 41.51 56.36
C ASP A 672 -38.73 40.57 55.14
N ALA A 673 -38.10 39.40 55.15
CA ALA A 673 -38.10 38.47 54.01
C ALA A 673 -39.40 37.65 53.80
N LEU A 674 -40.49 37.95 54.52
CA LEU A 674 -41.75 37.19 54.44
C LEU A 674 -42.90 37.90 53.70
N LEU A 675 -42.68 39.06 53.07
CA LEU A 675 -43.77 39.79 52.38
C LEU A 675 -43.57 40.11 50.88
N ASP A 676 -42.45 39.77 50.26
CA ASP A 676 -42.17 40.23 48.88
C ASP A 676 -42.56 39.26 47.74
N ASN A 677 -43.38 38.25 48.03
CA ASN A 677 -43.90 37.32 47.02
C ASN A 677 -45.24 37.76 46.42
N VAL A 678 -45.40 39.00 45.95
CA VAL A 678 -46.40 39.33 44.90
C VAL A 678 -45.97 40.60 44.16
N ALA A 679 -45.51 40.47 42.92
CA ALA A 679 -45.57 41.55 41.96
C ALA A 679 -46.04 40.99 40.61
N LEU A 680 -47.28 41.34 40.28
CA LEU A 680 -47.95 41.08 39.01
C LEU A 680 -47.17 41.73 37.85
N ASP A 681 -47.02 40.98 36.77
CA ASP A 681 -46.54 41.48 35.49
C ASP A 681 -47.67 42.31 34.84
N VAL A 682 -47.51 43.63 34.82
CA VAL A 682 -48.36 44.52 34.01
C VAL A 682 -47.46 45.23 33.02
N ASN A 683 -47.51 44.73 31.80
CA ASN A 683 -47.09 45.43 30.60
C ASN A 683 -47.99 46.66 30.36
N PRO A 684 -47.42 47.85 30.11
CA PRO A 684 -47.97 48.68 29.04
C PRO A 684 -46.86 49.34 28.20
N ASN A 685 -46.41 48.66 27.15
CA ASN A 685 -46.37 49.09 25.74
C ASN A 685 -45.47 48.18 24.92
#